data_AF-A0A835XMI6-F1
#
_entry.id   AF-A0A835XMI6-F1
#
_cell.length_a   1.000
_cell.length_b   1.000
_cell.length_c   1.000
_cell.angle_alpha   90.00
_cell.angle_beta   90.00
_cell.angle_gamma   90.00
#
_symmetry.space_group_name_H-M   'P 1'
#
loop_
_entity.id
_entity.type
_entity.pdbx_description
1 polymer ?
#
loop_
_entity_poly.entity_id
_entity_poly.type
_entity_poly.pdbx_seq_one_letter_code
_entity_poly.pdbx_strand_id
1 'polypeptide(L)'
;MGTCEQLRAFLLSYFPRDVLMPCVRGAKAPAFPHAGEPRWDWVDFDSVFDGYEREAKFLSKYDVGILLQDLVVVDIDSPVIVAEMEERFPALKLAPSEVTRKGVHYYFCRTPLCDAHGFYDGAAQVVQGVDFKTVTAKGSSGLILVAPSTDKRWVRPLWTGPADHMQSAVQPIPDDLLLAVAVPQHPPAKLLADFGDDGCLDLAPHTRYTRHMTLLAPFYEDVDHDTNEPTMGTTVPLGGSGFSRDLFEHLLHLLSAGVTRDFPTPELIQDLSRLADYLGVPKHLVRSLQPHTGTLWHMLDAEHVVPGMGRGMFASALPCGADIREAGVAVEVPPVIEPINIPRTEDWLFPAAKDTPPFERRAQLEVPPCVRDVLLDHPGRLILAGSAALAALVHGVKCNDYDLFMVADSVEDANAVAASLCARPGWRLAHQSGVALSFVVQDSRARDREGEGEGGGEEYAVQLITRLYNKPDHVVRKFDVQAAMAYLEADPDTPGALRARALPCCLTALATRTIVLDIGAWGRASVVRWLKYASHGFHIYVPCIRRSTLNPGALLRAKPSSVGALYNIARLMRRRSNDLPSARQVRVHTMGLVASDYSGLMKAASKLKYWLKWLVKRVLRRSSTLDKGRAQGDGGEGGELSPRITWTRVPSRNRCFNACSPGILEILKPDAL
;
A
#
# COMPACT_ATOMS: atom_id res chain seq x y z
N MET A 1 31.29 -10.73 -36.28
CA MET A 1 30.89 -9.90 -35.12
C MET A 1 30.75 -8.48 -35.65
N GLY A 2 29.70 -7.77 -35.26
CA GLY A 2 29.52 -6.39 -35.70
C GLY A 2 30.49 -5.43 -35.01
N THR A 3 31.02 -4.44 -35.73
CA THR A 3 31.92 -3.41 -35.18
C THR A 3 31.16 -2.15 -34.76
N CYS A 4 31.75 -1.39 -33.84
CA CYS A 4 31.31 -0.05 -33.46
C CYS A 4 31.35 0.91 -34.66
N GLU A 5 32.33 0.77 -35.56
CA GLU A 5 32.40 1.55 -36.81
C GLU A 5 31.19 1.29 -37.72
N GLN A 6 30.78 0.03 -37.87
CA GLN A 6 29.59 -0.33 -38.67
C GLN A 6 28.32 0.24 -38.05
N LEU A 7 28.17 0.14 -36.72
CA LEU A 7 27.05 0.75 -36.01
C LEU A 7 27.02 2.26 -36.18
N ARG A 8 28.17 2.94 -36.01
CA ARG A 8 28.33 4.38 -36.22
C ARG A 8 27.90 4.79 -37.63
N ALA A 9 28.46 4.13 -38.66
CA ALA A 9 28.15 4.43 -40.05
C ALA A 9 26.66 4.25 -40.37
N PHE A 10 26.04 3.21 -39.82
CA PHE A 10 24.61 2.96 -39.96
C PHE A 10 23.76 4.07 -39.31
N LEU A 11 24.04 4.40 -38.04
CA LEU A 11 23.27 5.43 -37.32
C LEU A 11 23.42 6.81 -37.99
N LEU A 12 24.63 7.20 -38.40
CA LEU A 12 24.83 8.46 -39.14
C LEU A 12 24.02 8.53 -40.45
N SER A 13 23.85 7.39 -41.13
CA SER A 13 23.15 7.34 -42.41
C SER A 13 21.62 7.33 -42.27
N TYR A 14 21.09 6.67 -41.23
CA TYR A 14 19.65 6.39 -41.13
C TYR A 14 18.97 6.95 -39.88
N PHE A 15 19.71 7.12 -38.78
CA PHE A 15 19.22 7.58 -37.48
C PHE A 15 20.18 8.61 -36.87
N PRO A 16 20.43 9.75 -37.55
CA PRO A 16 21.52 10.67 -37.17
C PRO A 16 21.29 11.34 -35.81
N ARG A 17 20.09 11.24 -35.22
CA ARG A 17 19.78 11.74 -33.87
C ARG A 17 20.08 10.71 -32.76
N ASP A 18 20.26 9.45 -33.10
CA ASP A 18 20.59 8.37 -32.17
C ASP A 18 22.12 8.25 -32.04
N VAL A 19 22.68 9.04 -31.13
CA VAL A 19 24.14 9.23 -31.01
C VAL A 19 24.78 8.14 -30.15
N LEU A 20 25.96 7.66 -30.54
CA LEU A 20 26.74 6.75 -29.70
C LEU A 20 27.32 7.45 -28.46
N MET A 21 27.31 6.75 -27.33
CA MET A 21 27.79 7.22 -26.03
C MET A 21 28.80 6.24 -25.45
N PRO A 22 30.06 6.64 -25.23
CA PRO A 22 31.00 5.86 -24.46
C PRO A 22 30.47 5.70 -23.03
N CYS A 23 30.41 4.47 -22.56
CA CYS A 23 29.96 4.12 -21.23
C CYS A 23 31.12 3.56 -20.41
N VAL A 24 31.07 3.77 -19.10
CA VAL A 24 32.06 3.19 -18.18
C VAL A 24 32.00 1.67 -18.31
N ARG A 25 33.13 1.03 -18.64
CA ARG A 25 33.16 -0.41 -18.92
C ARG A 25 32.65 -1.25 -17.75
N GLY A 26 31.75 -2.18 -18.04
CA GLY A 26 31.07 -3.03 -17.06
C GLY A 26 29.99 -2.30 -16.24
N ALA A 27 29.77 -1.01 -16.48
CA ALA A 27 28.76 -0.21 -15.82
C ALA A 27 27.75 0.33 -16.85
N LYS A 28 26.46 0.30 -16.50
CA LYS A 28 25.39 0.90 -17.30
C LYS A 28 25.34 2.43 -17.08
N ALA A 29 26.47 3.11 -17.22
CA ALA A 29 26.60 4.55 -16.96
C ALA A 29 27.40 5.26 -18.05
N PRO A 30 26.94 6.43 -18.52
CA PRO A 30 27.68 7.21 -19.51
C PRO A 30 29.00 7.70 -18.91
N ALA A 31 30.07 7.64 -19.70
CA ALA A 31 31.39 8.10 -19.28
C ALA A 31 31.52 9.64 -19.30
N PHE A 32 30.62 10.32 -20.01
CA PHE A 32 30.62 11.76 -20.19
C PHE A 32 29.23 12.37 -19.91
N PRO A 33 29.18 13.65 -19.51
CA PRO A 33 27.92 14.39 -19.44
C PRO A 33 27.23 14.41 -20.80
N HIS A 34 25.92 14.15 -20.82
CA HIS A 34 25.15 14.05 -22.06
C HIS A 34 23.78 14.72 -22.01
N ALA A 35 23.36 15.12 -20.81
CA ALA A 35 22.13 15.87 -20.59
C ALA A 35 22.47 17.33 -20.29
N GLY A 36 21.74 18.26 -20.90
CA GLY A 36 21.95 19.71 -20.77
C GLY A 36 22.56 20.34 -22.02
N GLU A 37 22.97 21.61 -21.91
CA GLU A 37 23.66 22.36 -22.96
C GLU A 37 25.14 22.56 -22.60
N PRO A 38 26.10 22.23 -23.50
CA PRO A 38 25.88 21.57 -24.79
C PRO A 38 25.47 20.10 -24.63
N ARG A 39 24.65 19.62 -25.56
CA ARG A 39 24.19 18.22 -25.60
C ARG A 39 25.24 17.38 -26.32
N TRP A 40 25.49 16.17 -25.81
CA TRP A 40 26.39 15.21 -26.45
C TRP A 40 25.96 14.90 -27.88
N ASP A 41 26.88 15.03 -28.83
CA ASP A 41 26.64 14.82 -30.25
C ASP A 41 27.69 13.92 -30.93
N TRP A 42 27.62 13.82 -32.27
CA TRP A 42 28.57 13.01 -33.05
C TRP A 42 29.98 13.59 -33.08
N VAL A 43 30.13 14.92 -33.00
CA VAL A 43 31.46 15.56 -32.96
C VAL A 43 32.17 15.19 -31.66
N ASP A 44 31.43 15.21 -30.54
CA ASP A 44 31.94 14.75 -29.25
C ASP A 44 32.34 13.28 -29.30
N PHE A 45 31.46 12.42 -29.85
CA PHE A 45 31.75 10.99 -30.00
C PHE A 45 32.99 10.73 -30.85
N ASP A 46 33.07 11.34 -32.04
CA ASP A 46 34.17 11.18 -32.98
C ASP A 46 35.49 11.68 -32.39
N SER A 47 35.47 12.82 -31.69
CA SER A 47 36.67 13.32 -31.01
C SER A 47 37.21 12.32 -29.97
N VAL A 48 36.33 11.59 -29.28
CA VAL A 48 36.75 10.55 -28.33
C VAL A 48 37.17 9.29 -29.05
N PHE A 49 36.41 8.85 -30.06
CA PHE A 49 36.63 7.60 -30.77
C PHE A 49 37.91 7.64 -31.61
N ASP A 50 38.12 8.70 -32.39
CA ASP A 50 39.29 8.90 -33.26
C ASP A 50 40.58 9.16 -32.47
N GLY A 51 40.46 9.57 -31.20
CA GLY A 51 41.58 9.64 -30.26
C GLY A 51 42.21 8.26 -29.96
N TYR A 52 41.56 7.17 -30.37
CA TYR A 52 42.10 5.81 -30.30
C TYR A 52 42.45 5.32 -31.70
N GLU A 53 43.72 4.97 -31.91
CA GLU A 53 44.25 4.46 -33.20
C GLU A 53 43.47 3.26 -33.78
N ARG A 54 42.77 2.50 -32.93
CA ARG A 54 42.00 1.31 -33.30
C ARG A 54 40.80 1.15 -32.37
N GLU A 55 39.68 0.71 -32.92
CA GLU A 55 38.45 0.36 -32.19
C GLU A 55 38.72 -0.58 -30.99
N ALA A 56 39.58 -1.59 -31.17
CA ALA A 56 39.92 -2.53 -30.09
C ALA A 56 40.49 -1.83 -28.84
N LYS A 57 41.23 -0.73 -29.02
CA LYS A 57 41.79 0.06 -27.91
C LYS A 57 40.68 0.87 -27.23
N PHE A 58 39.75 1.43 -28.00
CA PHE A 58 38.57 2.11 -27.46
C PHE A 58 37.68 1.15 -26.63
N LEU A 59 37.33 0.00 -27.19
CA LEU A 59 36.53 -1.04 -26.51
C LEU A 59 37.24 -1.71 -25.33
N SER A 60 38.57 -1.58 -25.23
CA SER A 60 39.31 -2.00 -24.04
C SER A 60 39.04 -1.10 -22.83
N LYS A 61 38.56 0.13 -23.04
CA LYS A 61 38.35 1.13 -21.99
C LYS A 61 36.88 1.45 -21.75
N TYR A 62 36.05 1.38 -22.79
CA TYR A 62 34.64 1.75 -22.72
C TYR A 62 33.73 0.63 -23.21
N ASP A 63 32.53 0.57 -22.63
CA ASP A 63 31.37 0.01 -23.31
C ASP A 63 30.74 1.08 -24.21
N VAL A 64 29.80 0.71 -25.05
CA VAL A 64 29.10 1.61 -25.99
C VAL A 64 27.60 1.53 -25.74
N GLY A 65 26.96 2.68 -25.63
CA GLY A 65 25.52 2.82 -25.64
C GLY A 65 25.02 3.70 -26.78
N ILE A 66 23.70 3.70 -26.97
CA ILE A 66 22.98 4.60 -27.88
C ILE A 66 22.13 5.54 -27.05
N LEU A 67 22.25 6.84 -27.30
CA LEU A 67 21.33 7.86 -26.81
C LEU A 67 20.13 7.94 -27.75
N LEU A 68 19.05 7.26 -27.38
CA LEU A 68 17.88 7.06 -28.22
C LEU A 68 17.13 8.37 -28.50
N GLN A 69 16.76 8.58 -29.77
CA GLN A 69 15.88 9.64 -30.25
C GLN A 69 14.82 9.08 -31.20
N ASP A 70 15.26 8.46 -32.30
CA ASP A 70 14.39 7.93 -33.35
C ASP A 70 14.20 6.42 -33.25
N LEU A 71 15.10 5.75 -32.52
CA LEU A 71 14.95 4.35 -32.19
C LEU A 71 14.16 4.14 -30.89
N VAL A 72 13.44 3.02 -30.86
CA VAL A 72 12.87 2.45 -29.64
C VAL A 72 13.47 1.06 -29.44
N VAL A 73 13.63 0.67 -28.18
CA VAL A 73 14.13 -0.66 -27.82
C VAL A 73 13.17 -1.33 -26.85
N VAL A 74 12.76 -2.55 -27.21
CA VAL A 74 12.09 -3.48 -26.30
C VAL A 74 13.18 -4.31 -25.62
N ASP A 75 13.48 -3.99 -24.36
CA ASP A 75 14.50 -4.64 -23.53
C ASP A 75 13.85 -5.71 -22.64
N ILE A 76 14.06 -6.99 -22.98
CA ILE A 76 13.49 -8.11 -22.26
C ILE A 76 14.57 -8.79 -21.41
N ASP A 77 14.33 -8.88 -20.10
CA ASP A 77 15.33 -9.26 -19.09
C ASP A 77 15.33 -10.76 -18.72
N SER A 78 14.62 -11.60 -19.49
CA SER A 78 14.46 -13.04 -19.21
C SER A 78 14.26 -13.87 -20.48
N PRO A 79 14.92 -15.04 -20.65
CA PRO A 79 14.75 -15.87 -21.83
C PRO A 79 13.36 -16.50 -21.93
N VAL A 80 12.70 -16.71 -20.79
CA VAL A 80 11.33 -17.24 -20.74
C VAL A 80 10.35 -16.21 -21.31
N ILE A 81 10.49 -14.95 -20.90
CA ILE A 81 9.65 -13.85 -21.38
C ILE A 81 9.95 -13.56 -22.86
N VAL A 82 11.20 -13.69 -23.29
CA VAL A 82 11.57 -13.60 -24.71
C VAL A 82 10.78 -14.60 -25.55
N ALA A 83 10.76 -15.88 -25.16
CA ALA A 83 10.04 -16.91 -25.91
C ALA A 83 8.53 -16.62 -25.99
N GLU A 84 7.91 -16.24 -24.86
CA GLU A 84 6.49 -15.87 -24.80
C GLU A 84 6.17 -14.65 -25.68
N MET A 85 6.99 -13.61 -25.60
CA MET A 85 6.80 -12.38 -26.38
C MET A 85 7.02 -12.62 -27.87
N GLU A 86 8.02 -13.43 -28.26
CA GLU A 86 8.27 -13.78 -29.66
C GLU A 86 7.20 -14.70 -30.26
N GLU A 87 6.56 -15.53 -29.45
CA GLU A 87 5.38 -16.32 -29.86
C GLU A 87 4.18 -15.40 -30.11
N ARG A 88 3.92 -14.48 -29.17
CA ARG A 88 2.78 -13.56 -29.23
C ARG A 88 2.94 -12.45 -30.28
N PHE A 89 4.16 -11.95 -30.47
CA PHE A 89 4.47 -10.85 -31.39
C PHE A 89 5.58 -11.27 -32.36
N PRO A 90 5.21 -11.92 -33.49
CA PRO A 90 6.18 -12.45 -34.46
C PRO A 90 7.16 -11.39 -35.01
N ALA A 91 6.79 -10.11 -34.99
CA ALA A 91 7.66 -8.99 -35.38
C ALA A 91 9.00 -8.97 -34.61
N LEU A 92 9.02 -9.42 -33.34
CA LEU A 92 10.26 -9.52 -32.55
C LEU A 92 11.28 -10.48 -33.18
N LYS A 93 10.81 -11.58 -33.81
CA LYS A 93 11.69 -12.55 -34.48
C LYS A 93 12.36 -11.97 -35.73
N LEU A 94 11.75 -10.96 -36.34
CA LEU A 94 12.25 -10.30 -37.55
C LEU A 94 13.08 -9.05 -37.23
N ALA A 95 12.78 -8.37 -36.12
CA ALA A 95 13.46 -7.15 -35.72
C ALA A 95 14.97 -7.35 -35.47
N PRO A 96 15.81 -6.35 -35.78
CA PRO A 96 17.21 -6.33 -35.36
C PRO A 96 17.30 -6.53 -33.84
N SER A 97 18.27 -7.32 -33.41
CA SER A 97 18.35 -7.75 -32.03
C SER A 97 19.74 -8.14 -31.58
N GLU A 98 19.96 -8.02 -30.28
CA GLU A 98 21.14 -8.52 -29.59
C GLU A 98 20.77 -9.30 -28.35
N VAL A 99 21.53 -10.36 -28.07
CA VAL A 99 21.46 -11.02 -26.77
C VAL A 99 22.19 -10.20 -25.74
N THR A 100 21.60 -10.12 -24.56
CA THR A 100 22.20 -9.57 -23.35
C THR A 100 22.59 -10.72 -22.41
N ARG A 101 23.18 -10.39 -21.27
CA ARG A 101 23.43 -11.38 -20.20
C ARG A 101 22.18 -12.16 -19.76
N LYS A 102 21.00 -11.53 -19.80
CA LYS A 102 19.77 -12.09 -19.22
C LYS A 102 18.65 -12.30 -20.23
N GLY A 103 18.64 -11.60 -21.36
CA GLY A 103 17.59 -11.69 -22.36
C GLY A 103 18.00 -11.03 -23.67
N VAL A 104 17.14 -10.19 -24.25
CA VAL A 104 17.31 -9.68 -25.63
C VAL A 104 16.84 -8.23 -25.72
N HIS A 105 17.57 -7.42 -26.47
CA HIS A 105 17.09 -6.11 -26.94
C HIS A 105 16.58 -6.24 -28.38
N TYR A 106 15.39 -5.72 -28.66
CA TYR A 106 14.82 -5.62 -30.01
C TYR A 106 14.68 -4.16 -30.41
N TYR A 107 15.16 -3.82 -31.60
CA TYR A 107 15.21 -2.44 -32.08
C TYR A 107 14.15 -2.18 -33.14
N PHE A 108 13.45 -1.07 -33.01
CA PHE A 108 12.45 -0.59 -33.96
C PHE A 108 12.56 0.92 -34.16
N CYS A 109 11.94 1.42 -35.22
CA CYS A 109 11.73 2.85 -35.42
C CYS A 109 10.59 3.34 -34.53
N ARG A 110 10.78 4.50 -33.91
CA ARG A 110 9.73 5.22 -33.18
C ARG A 110 8.64 5.64 -34.16
N THR A 111 7.38 5.41 -33.80
CA THR A 111 6.21 5.78 -34.62
C THR A 111 5.62 7.13 -34.16
N PRO A 112 4.89 7.86 -35.04
CA PRO A 112 4.14 9.05 -34.63
C PRO A 112 3.17 8.79 -33.47
N LEU A 113 2.65 7.56 -33.36
CA LEU A 113 1.80 7.11 -32.25
C LEU A 113 2.51 7.24 -30.90
N CYS A 114 3.84 7.00 -30.87
CA CYS A 114 4.64 7.15 -29.67
C CYS A 114 4.60 8.59 -29.12
N ASP A 115 4.66 9.58 -30.00
CA ASP A 115 4.67 11.00 -29.64
C ASP A 115 3.26 11.51 -29.35
N ALA A 116 2.29 11.13 -30.18
CA ALA A 116 0.88 11.52 -30.03
C ALA A 116 0.28 11.12 -28.68
N HIS A 117 0.76 10.02 -28.07
CA HIS A 117 0.23 9.48 -26.82
C HIS A 117 1.25 9.46 -25.67
N GLY A 118 2.44 9.99 -25.89
CA GLY A 118 3.46 10.11 -24.85
C GLY A 118 3.99 8.77 -24.34
N PHE A 119 4.34 7.86 -25.25
CA PHE A 119 5.11 6.66 -24.95
C PHE A 119 6.59 7.03 -24.79
N TYR A 120 7.05 7.12 -23.55
CA TYR A 120 8.37 7.61 -23.17
C TYR A 120 9.15 6.60 -22.33
N ASP A 121 10.48 6.73 -22.31
CA ASP A 121 11.35 5.97 -21.41
C ASP A 121 11.05 6.31 -19.94
N GLY A 122 11.12 5.28 -19.10
CA GLY A 122 10.75 5.35 -17.68
C GLY A 122 9.23 5.32 -17.42
N ALA A 123 8.40 5.13 -18.45
CA ALA A 123 6.98 4.83 -18.26
C ALA A 123 6.80 3.47 -17.52
N ALA A 124 5.63 3.28 -16.93
CA ALA A 124 5.32 2.02 -16.26
C ALA A 124 5.38 0.84 -17.24
N GLN A 125 5.92 -0.29 -16.78
CA GLN A 125 5.94 -1.52 -17.56
C GLN A 125 4.52 -2.12 -17.66
N VAL A 126 4.14 -2.57 -18.85
CA VAL A 126 2.91 -3.37 -19.03
C VAL A 126 3.16 -4.81 -18.60
N VAL A 127 4.27 -5.39 -19.04
CA VAL A 127 4.73 -6.74 -18.69
C VAL A 127 5.98 -6.62 -17.83
N GLN A 128 5.96 -7.24 -16.64
CA GLN A 128 7.10 -7.20 -15.74
C GLN A 128 8.32 -7.86 -16.38
N GLY A 129 9.45 -7.16 -16.38
CA GLY A 129 10.69 -7.65 -17.02
C GLY A 129 10.77 -7.37 -18.52
N VAL A 130 9.85 -6.55 -19.05
CA VAL A 130 9.95 -5.91 -20.37
C VAL A 130 10.01 -4.40 -20.16
N ASP A 131 11.13 -3.80 -20.56
CA ASP A 131 11.36 -2.36 -20.54
C ASP A 131 11.19 -1.78 -21.94
N PHE A 132 10.50 -0.65 -22.04
CA PHE A 132 10.44 0.15 -23.26
C PHE A 132 11.40 1.35 -23.14
N LYS A 133 12.49 1.33 -23.93
CA LYS A 133 13.52 2.38 -23.92
C LYS A 133 13.41 3.24 -25.16
N THR A 134 13.40 4.56 -24.97
CA THR A 134 13.29 5.57 -26.04
C THR A 134 13.63 6.95 -25.47
N VAL A 135 13.13 8.03 -26.04
CA VAL A 135 13.20 9.37 -25.44
C VAL A 135 12.39 9.45 -24.14
N THR A 136 12.91 10.17 -23.17
CA THR A 136 12.20 10.48 -21.92
C THR A 136 11.14 11.56 -22.16
N ALA A 137 10.18 11.68 -21.24
CA ALA A 137 9.12 12.70 -21.31
C ALA A 137 9.61 14.16 -21.33
N LYS A 138 10.84 14.40 -20.88
CA LYS A 138 11.48 15.73 -20.92
C LYS A 138 12.19 16.02 -22.26
N GLY A 139 12.10 15.09 -23.21
CA GLY A 139 12.83 15.14 -24.49
C GLY A 139 14.29 14.70 -24.42
N SER A 140 14.85 14.43 -23.23
CA SER A 140 16.21 13.87 -23.12
C SER A 140 16.24 12.42 -23.63
N SER A 141 17.34 12.01 -24.25
CA SER A 141 17.54 10.65 -24.75
C SER A 141 17.54 9.62 -23.61
N GLY A 142 16.83 8.52 -23.78
CA GLY A 142 17.10 7.30 -23.01
C GLY A 142 18.44 6.68 -23.46
N LEU A 143 19.12 5.99 -22.54
CA LEU A 143 20.40 5.34 -22.82
C LEU A 143 20.23 3.82 -22.80
N ILE A 144 20.69 3.15 -23.85
CA ILE A 144 20.74 1.69 -23.91
C ILE A 144 22.14 1.21 -24.29
N LEU A 145 22.72 0.29 -23.51
CA LEU A 145 24.00 -0.35 -23.89
C LEU A 145 23.79 -1.30 -25.06
N VAL A 146 24.74 -1.36 -25.97
CA VAL A 146 24.68 -2.10 -27.24
C VAL A 146 25.98 -2.86 -27.52
N ALA A 147 25.91 -3.97 -28.25
CA ALA A 147 27.08 -4.70 -28.74
C ALA A 147 27.94 -3.79 -29.63
N PRO A 148 29.28 -3.81 -29.50
CA PRO A 148 30.09 -4.86 -28.86
C PRO A 148 30.45 -4.63 -27.38
N SER A 149 29.59 -3.97 -26.59
CA SER A 149 29.76 -3.86 -25.14
C SER A 149 29.86 -5.20 -24.42
N THR A 150 30.38 -5.16 -23.19
CA THR A 150 30.48 -6.29 -22.27
C THR A 150 29.13 -7.02 -22.13
N ASP A 151 29.17 -8.36 -22.22
CA ASP A 151 28.02 -9.26 -22.14
C ASP A 151 26.92 -9.04 -23.20
N LYS A 152 27.24 -8.39 -24.33
CA LYS A 152 26.30 -8.14 -25.42
C LYS A 152 26.81 -8.67 -26.74
N ARG A 153 25.92 -9.26 -27.54
CA ARG A 153 26.26 -9.78 -28.87
C ARG A 153 25.08 -9.65 -29.82
N TRP A 154 25.32 -9.03 -30.98
CA TRP A 154 24.37 -8.99 -32.07
C TRP A 154 23.93 -10.39 -32.50
N VAL A 155 22.61 -10.59 -32.62
CA VAL A 155 21.99 -11.74 -33.30
C VAL A 155 21.63 -11.32 -34.72
N ARG A 156 20.96 -10.18 -34.84
CA ARG A 156 20.62 -9.51 -36.11
C ARG A 156 21.07 -8.04 -36.00
N PRO A 157 22.28 -7.71 -36.48
CA PRO A 157 22.76 -6.33 -36.46
C PRO A 157 21.81 -5.34 -37.16
N LEU A 158 21.80 -4.09 -36.71
CA LEU A 158 20.97 -3.03 -37.29
C LEU A 158 21.22 -2.81 -38.80
N TRP A 159 22.46 -3.01 -39.23
CA TRP A 159 22.90 -2.83 -40.63
C TRP A 159 22.84 -4.11 -41.47
N THR A 160 22.28 -5.20 -40.95
CA THR A 160 22.09 -6.41 -41.75
C THR A 160 20.67 -6.44 -42.30
N GLY A 161 20.53 -6.10 -43.59
CA GLY A 161 19.31 -6.19 -44.39
C GLY A 161 19.68 -6.18 -45.89
N PRO A 162 18.74 -6.44 -46.80
CA PRO A 162 18.99 -6.30 -48.24
C PRO A 162 19.50 -4.89 -48.52
N ALA A 163 20.61 -4.75 -49.27
CA ALA A 163 21.26 -3.45 -49.51
C ALA A 163 20.29 -2.41 -50.11
N ASP A 164 19.33 -2.89 -50.90
CA ASP A 164 18.31 -2.11 -51.61
C ASP A 164 17.25 -1.53 -50.65
N HIS A 165 17.22 -2.01 -49.41
CA HIS A 165 16.24 -1.68 -48.39
C HIS A 165 16.86 -1.58 -46.98
N MET A 166 18.05 -0.99 -46.80
CA MET A 166 18.64 -0.87 -45.45
C MET A 166 17.72 -0.13 -44.44
N GLN A 167 16.85 0.77 -44.91
CA GLN A 167 15.81 1.40 -44.09
C GLN A 167 14.68 0.44 -43.70
N SER A 168 14.49 -0.68 -44.41
CA SER A 168 13.50 -1.71 -44.08
C SER A 168 13.98 -2.68 -42.99
N ALA A 169 15.27 -2.68 -42.64
CA ALA A 169 15.79 -3.61 -41.63
C ALA A 169 15.26 -3.24 -40.24
N VAL A 170 15.20 -1.94 -39.92
CA VAL A 170 14.57 -1.43 -38.70
C VAL A 170 13.15 -0.98 -39.05
N GLN A 171 12.19 -1.83 -38.75
CA GLN A 171 10.78 -1.54 -39.01
C GLN A 171 10.20 -0.61 -37.94
N PRO A 172 9.15 0.17 -38.26
CA PRO A 172 8.32 0.83 -37.24
C PRO A 172 7.85 -0.19 -36.19
N ILE A 173 7.84 0.20 -34.91
CA ILE A 173 7.27 -0.67 -33.87
C ILE A 173 5.78 -0.90 -34.18
N PRO A 174 5.31 -2.16 -34.26
CA PRO A 174 3.88 -2.44 -34.43
C PRO A 174 3.06 -1.89 -33.25
N ASP A 175 1.87 -1.36 -33.54
CA ASP A 175 1.02 -0.71 -32.54
C ASP A 175 0.58 -1.69 -31.44
N ASP A 176 0.27 -2.92 -31.80
CA ASP A 176 -0.10 -4.00 -30.87
C ASP A 176 1.06 -4.34 -29.92
N LEU A 177 2.29 -4.42 -30.42
CA LEU A 177 3.49 -4.61 -29.62
C LEU A 177 3.74 -3.40 -28.72
N LEU A 178 3.67 -2.17 -29.26
CA LEU A 178 3.87 -0.93 -28.50
C LEU A 178 2.92 -0.87 -27.29
N LEU A 179 1.62 -1.10 -27.52
CA LEU A 179 0.59 -1.13 -26.48
C LEU A 179 0.80 -2.26 -25.48
N ALA A 180 1.45 -3.35 -25.89
CA ALA A 180 1.76 -4.47 -25.01
C ALA A 180 3.02 -4.27 -24.15
N VAL A 181 3.92 -3.35 -24.52
CA VAL A 181 5.20 -3.15 -23.80
C VAL A 181 5.32 -1.80 -23.11
N ALA A 182 4.51 -0.81 -23.48
CA ALA A 182 4.63 0.55 -22.96
C ALA A 182 3.28 1.12 -22.50
N VAL A 183 3.31 1.98 -21.48
CA VAL A 183 2.15 2.72 -20.98
C VAL A 183 2.25 4.18 -21.45
N PRO A 184 1.22 4.75 -22.10
CA PRO A 184 1.23 6.16 -22.49
C PRO A 184 1.16 7.06 -21.25
N GLN A 185 1.95 8.15 -21.20
CA GLN A 185 1.83 9.15 -20.13
C GLN A 185 0.58 10.03 -20.27
N HIS A 186 0.05 10.17 -21.49
CA HIS A 186 -1.18 10.88 -21.79
C HIS A 186 -2.11 9.94 -22.57
N PRO A 187 -2.77 8.98 -21.90
CA PRO A 187 -3.77 8.16 -22.57
C PRO A 187 -4.87 9.09 -23.08
N PRO A 188 -5.10 9.21 -24.40
CA PRO A 188 -6.17 10.06 -24.89
C PRO A 188 -7.51 9.40 -24.54
N ALA A 189 -8.46 10.17 -24.02
CA ALA A 189 -9.83 9.72 -23.79
C ALA A 189 -10.46 9.13 -25.08
N LYS A 190 -10.08 9.66 -26.26
CA LYS A 190 -10.57 9.24 -27.59
C LYS A 190 -10.09 7.87 -28.08
N LEU A 191 -9.02 7.27 -27.57
CA LEU A 191 -8.66 5.87 -27.93
C LEU A 191 -9.38 4.84 -27.07
N LEU A 192 -10.17 5.27 -26.08
CA LEU A 192 -10.79 4.38 -25.11
C LEU A 192 -12.29 4.22 -25.36
N ALA A 193 -12.97 5.26 -25.87
CA ALA A 193 -14.38 5.23 -26.23
C ALA A 193 -14.78 6.38 -27.17
N ASP A 194 -15.70 6.14 -28.11
CA ASP A 194 -16.47 7.17 -28.80
C ASP A 194 -17.93 7.11 -28.34
N PHE A 195 -18.62 8.26 -28.29
CA PHE A 195 -20.04 8.30 -27.93
C PHE A 195 -20.84 8.58 -29.19
N GLY A 196 -21.68 7.64 -29.59
CA GLY A 196 -22.64 7.84 -30.66
C GLY A 196 -23.71 8.86 -30.28
N ASP A 197 -24.28 9.55 -31.27
CA ASP A 197 -25.38 10.50 -31.08
C ASP A 197 -26.65 9.84 -30.49
N ASP A 198 -26.72 8.51 -30.51
CA ASP A 198 -27.77 7.67 -29.94
C ASP A 198 -27.60 7.39 -28.43
N GLY A 199 -26.55 7.94 -27.81
CA GLY A 199 -26.23 7.69 -26.40
C GLY A 199 -25.58 6.33 -26.15
N CYS A 200 -25.10 5.67 -27.21
CA CYS A 200 -24.29 4.48 -27.09
C CYS A 200 -22.80 4.81 -26.99
N LEU A 201 -22.06 3.92 -26.35
CA LEU A 201 -20.62 4.01 -26.19
C LEU A 201 -19.93 3.00 -27.09
N ASP A 202 -19.23 3.46 -28.12
CA ASP A 202 -18.39 2.64 -28.97
C ASP A 202 -17.01 2.50 -28.34
N LEU A 203 -16.76 1.36 -27.70
CA LEU A 203 -15.47 1.09 -27.07
C LEU A 203 -14.48 0.55 -28.10
N ALA A 204 -13.29 1.14 -28.14
CA ALA A 204 -12.19 0.57 -28.89
C ALA A 204 -11.84 -0.82 -28.32
N PRO A 205 -11.73 -1.86 -29.17
CA PRO A 205 -11.37 -3.19 -28.70
C PRO A 205 -10.00 -3.15 -28.03
N HIS A 206 -9.91 -3.78 -26.85
CA HIS A 206 -8.66 -4.13 -26.16
C HIS A 206 -7.86 -3.03 -25.44
N THR A 207 -8.53 -2.04 -24.83
CA THR A 207 -7.84 -1.29 -23.78
C THR A 207 -7.74 -2.16 -22.52
N ARG A 208 -6.58 -2.18 -21.84
CA ARG A 208 -6.34 -2.97 -20.61
C ARG A 208 -7.44 -2.78 -19.54
N TYR A 209 -8.19 -1.70 -19.63
CA TYR A 209 -9.18 -1.23 -18.68
C TYR A 209 -10.57 -1.80 -18.92
N THR A 210 -10.99 -2.02 -20.18
CA THR A 210 -12.30 -2.62 -20.47
C THR A 210 -12.37 -4.10 -20.08
N ARG A 211 -11.23 -4.82 -20.08
CA ARG A 211 -11.13 -6.18 -19.52
C ARG A 211 -11.44 -6.26 -18.03
N HIS A 212 -11.33 -5.13 -17.33
CA HIS A 212 -11.68 -5.05 -15.92
C HIS A 212 -13.14 -4.64 -15.70
N MET A 213 -13.90 -4.30 -16.74
CA MET A 213 -15.31 -3.96 -16.62
C MET A 213 -16.15 -5.20 -16.88
N THR A 214 -16.57 -5.90 -15.82
CA THR A 214 -17.31 -7.17 -15.94
C THR A 214 -18.62 -7.02 -16.70
N LEU A 215 -19.24 -5.83 -16.68
CA LEU A 215 -20.45 -5.54 -17.45
C LEU A 215 -20.21 -5.64 -18.97
N LEU A 216 -18.97 -5.39 -19.40
CA LEU A 216 -18.56 -5.42 -20.80
C LEU A 216 -18.10 -6.80 -21.26
N ALA A 217 -17.82 -7.72 -20.32
CA ALA A 217 -17.30 -9.04 -20.62
C ALA A 217 -18.13 -9.83 -21.66
N PRO A 218 -19.48 -9.86 -21.58
CA PRO A 218 -20.30 -10.60 -22.56
C PRO A 218 -20.17 -10.08 -23.99
N PHE A 219 -19.81 -8.81 -24.17
CA PHE A 219 -19.65 -8.21 -25.49
C PHE A 219 -18.28 -8.49 -26.11
N TYR A 220 -17.36 -9.08 -25.35
CA TYR A 220 -16.03 -9.48 -25.81
C TYR A 220 -15.88 -10.99 -26.05
N GLU A 221 -16.82 -11.80 -25.54
CA GLU A 221 -16.77 -13.27 -25.67
C GLU A 221 -17.08 -13.78 -27.10
N ASP A 222 -17.70 -12.94 -27.94
CA ASP A 222 -17.99 -13.23 -29.36
C ASP A 222 -16.93 -12.70 -30.35
N VAL A 223 -15.82 -12.15 -29.86
CA VAL A 223 -14.75 -11.60 -30.72
C VAL A 223 -13.79 -12.71 -31.13
N ASP A 224 -13.84 -13.11 -32.40
CA ASP A 224 -12.97 -14.13 -32.99
C ASP A 224 -11.49 -13.71 -32.89
N HIS A 225 -10.75 -14.37 -32.00
CA HIS A 225 -9.35 -14.06 -31.70
C HIS A 225 -8.37 -14.36 -32.83
N ASP A 226 -8.80 -15.05 -33.90
CA ASP A 226 -7.94 -15.47 -35.00
C ASP A 226 -7.89 -14.47 -36.17
N THR A 227 -8.79 -13.48 -36.20
CA THR A 227 -8.82 -12.46 -37.24
C THR A 227 -8.27 -11.15 -36.69
N ASN A 228 -7.05 -10.78 -37.08
CA ASN A 228 -6.40 -9.50 -36.75
C ASN A 228 -7.11 -8.26 -37.36
N GLU A 229 -8.39 -8.36 -37.72
CA GLU A 229 -9.21 -7.23 -38.13
C GLU A 229 -9.97 -6.70 -36.90
N PRO A 230 -9.97 -5.38 -36.65
CA PRO A 230 -10.81 -4.78 -35.61
C PRO A 230 -12.27 -4.98 -36.02
N THR A 231 -12.85 -6.10 -35.59
CA THR A 231 -14.29 -6.34 -35.68
C THR A 231 -15.00 -5.24 -34.88
N MET A 232 -16.06 -4.70 -35.48
CA MET A 232 -16.75 -3.44 -35.13
C MET A 232 -16.75 -3.10 -33.64
N GLY A 233 -16.55 -1.81 -33.34
CA GLY A 233 -16.62 -1.26 -31.99
C GLY A 233 -17.84 -1.81 -31.23
N THR A 234 -17.61 -2.22 -29.98
CA THR A 234 -18.69 -2.68 -29.12
C THR A 234 -19.52 -1.47 -28.70
N THR A 235 -20.73 -1.37 -29.24
CA THR A 235 -21.70 -0.35 -28.88
C THR A 235 -22.42 -0.76 -27.59
N VAL A 236 -22.11 -0.07 -26.48
CA VAL A 236 -22.74 -0.32 -25.17
C VAL A 236 -23.86 0.71 -24.99
N PRO A 237 -25.13 0.29 -24.89
CA PRO A 237 -26.22 1.23 -24.65
C PRO A 237 -26.14 1.77 -23.22
N LEU A 238 -25.84 3.06 -23.06
CA LEU A 238 -25.84 3.74 -21.76
C LEU A 238 -27.20 4.37 -21.42
N GLY A 239 -28.16 4.28 -22.35
CA GLY A 239 -29.51 4.82 -22.20
C GLY A 239 -30.19 4.34 -20.91
N GLY A 240 -30.52 5.29 -20.04
CA GLY A 240 -31.21 5.05 -18.76
C GLY A 240 -30.30 4.94 -17.53
N SER A 241 -28.98 4.93 -17.68
CA SER A 241 -28.05 4.83 -16.54
C SER A 241 -27.90 6.13 -15.73
N GLY A 242 -28.25 7.28 -16.31
CA GLY A 242 -28.12 8.60 -15.67
C GLY A 242 -26.69 9.13 -15.56
N PHE A 243 -25.68 8.41 -16.08
CA PHE A 243 -24.29 8.85 -16.09
C PHE A 243 -23.98 9.70 -17.33
N SER A 244 -23.23 10.79 -17.14
CA SER A 244 -22.82 11.67 -18.24
C SER A 244 -21.62 11.11 -19.00
N ARG A 245 -21.47 11.55 -20.26
CA ARG A 245 -20.27 11.33 -21.08
C ARG A 245 -19.00 11.72 -20.33
N ASP A 246 -19.01 12.90 -19.75
CA ASP A 246 -17.87 13.45 -19.00
C ASP A 246 -17.45 12.51 -17.87
N LEU A 247 -18.39 11.90 -17.16
CA LEU A 247 -18.09 10.98 -16.05
C LEU A 247 -17.37 9.73 -16.53
N PHE A 248 -17.76 9.21 -17.71
CA PHE A 248 -17.13 8.06 -18.34
C PHE A 248 -15.72 8.37 -18.82
N GLU A 249 -15.53 9.51 -19.48
CA GLU A 249 -14.21 9.99 -19.90
C GLU A 249 -13.29 10.19 -18.69
N HIS A 250 -13.81 10.72 -17.58
CA HIS A 250 -13.05 10.83 -16.32
C HIS A 250 -12.66 9.47 -15.75
N LEU A 251 -13.57 8.49 -15.74
CA LEU A 251 -13.27 7.14 -15.24
C LEU A 251 -12.20 6.46 -16.11
N LEU A 252 -12.30 6.57 -17.43
CA LEU A 252 -11.31 6.02 -18.37
C LEU A 252 -9.96 6.72 -18.22
N HIS A 253 -9.95 8.04 -18.08
CA HIS A 253 -8.73 8.81 -17.83
C HIS A 253 -8.08 8.40 -16.50
N LEU A 254 -8.87 8.18 -15.46
CA LEU A 254 -8.38 7.76 -14.15
C LEU A 254 -7.81 6.34 -14.15
N LEU A 255 -8.51 5.40 -14.79
CA LEU A 255 -8.04 4.03 -14.94
C LEU A 255 -6.73 3.99 -15.75
N SER A 256 -6.57 4.89 -16.72
CA SER A 256 -5.42 4.92 -17.60
C SER A 256 -4.20 5.71 -17.09
N ALA A 257 -4.40 6.85 -16.41
CA ALA A 257 -3.32 7.71 -15.92
C ALA A 257 -2.64 7.20 -14.64
N GLY A 258 -3.23 6.24 -13.93
CA GLY A 258 -2.59 5.58 -12.77
C GLY A 258 -2.34 6.49 -11.56
N VAL A 259 -3.12 7.57 -11.41
CA VAL A 259 -3.19 8.65 -10.39
C VAL A 259 -3.12 9.99 -11.10
N THR A 260 -4.23 10.74 -11.14
CA THR A 260 -4.25 12.12 -11.66
C THR A 260 -3.59 13.09 -10.66
N ARG A 261 -2.93 14.13 -11.16
CA ARG A 261 -2.39 15.22 -10.32
C ARG A 261 -3.49 16.15 -9.80
N ASP A 262 -4.58 16.27 -10.55
CA ASP A 262 -5.76 17.01 -10.16
C ASP A 262 -6.73 16.05 -9.48
N PHE A 263 -7.07 16.36 -8.23
CA PHE A 263 -7.97 15.54 -7.44
C PHE A 263 -9.41 15.91 -7.81
N PRO A 264 -10.24 14.93 -8.25
CA PRO A 264 -11.64 15.17 -8.50
C PRO A 264 -12.35 15.66 -7.23
N THR A 265 -13.40 16.46 -7.37
CA THR A 265 -14.23 16.89 -6.23
C THR A 265 -14.85 15.68 -5.53
N PRO A 266 -15.23 15.76 -4.25
CA PRO A 266 -15.89 14.67 -3.54
C PRO A 266 -17.12 14.11 -4.28
N GLU A 267 -17.89 14.99 -4.92
CA GLU A 267 -19.07 14.65 -5.72
C GLU A 267 -18.67 13.82 -6.95
N LEU A 268 -17.64 14.27 -7.68
CA LEU A 268 -17.12 13.54 -8.83
C LEU A 268 -16.54 12.17 -8.42
N ILE A 269 -15.88 12.04 -7.27
CA ILE A 269 -15.40 10.75 -6.74
C ILE A 269 -16.57 9.79 -6.46
N GLN A 270 -17.67 10.31 -5.91
CA GLN A 270 -18.86 9.51 -5.61
C GLN A 270 -19.51 9.02 -6.90
N ASP A 271 -19.67 9.90 -7.89
CA ASP A 271 -20.24 9.54 -9.19
C ASP A 271 -19.33 8.58 -9.97
N LEU A 272 -18.01 8.77 -9.93
CA LEU A 272 -17.04 7.85 -10.53
C LEU A 272 -17.07 6.48 -9.86
N SER A 273 -17.26 6.42 -8.54
CA SER A 273 -17.40 5.16 -7.82
C SER A 273 -18.68 4.43 -8.20
N ARG A 274 -19.80 5.15 -8.37
CA ARG A 274 -21.07 4.60 -8.85
C ARG A 274 -20.94 4.06 -10.28
N LEU A 275 -20.30 4.83 -11.16
CA LEU A 275 -20.06 4.40 -12.54
C LEU A 275 -19.12 3.18 -12.61
N ALA A 276 -18.07 3.17 -11.80
CA ALA A 276 -17.14 2.04 -11.75
C ALA A 276 -17.80 0.76 -11.21
N ASP A 277 -18.64 0.87 -10.17
CA ASP A 277 -19.44 -0.25 -9.68
C ASP A 277 -20.47 -0.71 -10.74
N TYR A 278 -21.12 0.22 -11.46
CA TYR A 278 -22.03 -0.08 -12.57
C TYR A 278 -21.36 -0.86 -13.70
N LEU A 279 -20.14 -0.47 -14.09
CA LEU A 279 -19.35 -1.16 -15.12
C LEU A 279 -18.69 -2.47 -14.62
N GLY A 280 -18.80 -2.78 -13.33
CA GLY A 280 -18.17 -3.95 -12.72
C GLY A 280 -16.66 -3.81 -12.51
N VAL A 281 -16.11 -2.60 -12.49
CA VAL A 281 -14.67 -2.38 -12.26
C VAL A 281 -14.26 -2.88 -10.87
N PRO A 282 -13.25 -3.77 -10.75
CA PRO A 282 -12.75 -4.26 -9.48
C PRO A 282 -12.45 -3.12 -8.51
N LYS A 283 -13.03 -3.18 -7.32
CA LYS A 283 -12.90 -2.15 -6.27
C LYS A 283 -11.45 -1.80 -5.91
N HIS A 284 -10.48 -2.67 -6.17
CA HIS A 284 -9.07 -2.38 -5.92
C HIS A 284 -8.48 -1.38 -6.93
N LEU A 285 -9.01 -1.31 -8.16
CA LEU A 285 -8.65 -0.31 -9.16
C LEU A 285 -9.30 1.04 -8.81
N VAL A 286 -10.57 1.01 -8.38
CA VAL A 286 -11.32 2.20 -7.91
C VAL A 286 -10.75 2.78 -6.61
N ARG A 287 -10.15 1.95 -5.74
CA ARG A 287 -9.48 2.44 -4.51
C ARG A 287 -8.24 3.29 -4.76
N SER A 288 -7.65 3.21 -5.95
CA SER A 288 -6.55 4.11 -6.35
C SER A 288 -7.03 5.56 -6.55
N LEU A 289 -8.35 5.79 -6.64
CA LEU A 289 -9.00 7.09 -6.82
C LEU A 289 -9.16 7.87 -5.50
N GLN A 290 -8.96 7.22 -4.34
CA GLN A 290 -9.10 7.91 -3.06
C GLN A 290 -7.84 8.74 -2.76
N PRO A 291 -7.97 10.03 -2.40
CA PRO A 291 -6.83 10.88 -2.14
C PRO A 291 -5.90 10.25 -1.09
N HIS A 292 -4.61 10.25 -1.38
CA HIS A 292 -3.61 9.90 -0.37
C HIS A 292 -3.75 10.88 0.80
N THR A 293 -3.78 10.38 2.02
CA THR A 293 -3.92 11.22 3.23
C THR A 293 -2.80 12.26 3.37
N GLY A 294 -1.68 12.11 2.67
CA GLY A 294 -0.64 13.15 2.59
C GLY A 294 -1.05 14.41 1.81
N THR A 295 -2.03 14.34 0.91
CA THR A 295 -2.54 15.50 0.16
C THR A 295 -3.67 16.23 0.88
N LEU A 296 -4.44 15.52 1.73
CA LEU A 296 -5.36 16.14 2.69
C LEU A 296 -4.64 17.11 3.64
N TRP A 297 -3.38 16.83 3.99
CA TRP A 297 -2.53 17.76 4.73
C TRP A 297 -2.19 19.03 3.94
N HIS A 298 -1.95 18.93 2.62
CA HIS A 298 -1.68 20.10 1.78
C HIS A 298 -2.92 20.91 1.43
N MET A 299 -4.11 20.29 1.39
CA MET A 299 -5.38 21.02 1.23
C MET A 299 -5.81 21.73 2.52
N LEU A 300 -5.41 21.21 3.69
CA LEU A 300 -5.61 21.87 4.99
C LEU A 300 -4.56 22.96 5.28
N ASP A 301 -3.36 22.88 4.68
CA ASP A 301 -2.30 23.89 4.80
C ASP A 301 -2.36 25.01 3.74
N ALA A 302 -3.21 24.88 2.71
CA ALA A 302 -3.31 25.84 1.61
C ALA A 302 -4.53 26.77 1.69
N GLU A 303 -4.90 27.22 2.89
CA GLU A 303 -5.71 28.44 3.05
C GLU A 303 -4.81 29.62 3.43
N HIS A 304 -4.37 30.36 2.42
CA HIS A 304 -3.95 31.74 2.58
C HIS A 304 -5.04 32.67 2.07
N VAL A 305 -5.63 33.39 3.02
CA VAL A 305 -5.96 34.82 2.95
C VAL A 305 -7.03 35.22 1.92
N VAL A 306 -8.28 35.21 2.38
CA VAL A 306 -9.22 36.29 2.07
C VAL A 306 -9.46 37.07 3.38
N PRO A 307 -9.08 38.35 3.46
CA PRO A 307 -9.34 39.16 4.65
C PRO A 307 -10.74 39.76 4.55
N GLY A 308 -11.61 39.41 5.50
CA GLY A 308 -12.79 40.20 5.83
C GLY A 308 -14.10 39.45 5.77
N MET A 309 -14.51 38.86 6.90
CA MET A 309 -15.85 39.01 7.47
C MET A 309 -15.92 38.32 8.84
N GLY A 310 -16.25 39.11 9.87
CA GLY A 310 -16.93 38.63 11.08
C GLY A 310 -16.14 37.80 12.10
N ARG A 311 -15.41 38.47 13.00
CA ARG A 311 -15.22 37.94 14.37
C ARG A 311 -16.59 37.89 15.06
N GLY A 312 -17.05 36.71 15.44
CA GLY A 312 -18.22 36.57 16.30
C GLY A 312 -18.40 35.13 16.74
N MET A 313 -18.13 34.89 18.03
CA MET A 313 -18.45 33.67 18.79
C MET A 313 -17.67 32.41 18.43
N PHE A 314 -16.67 32.08 19.25
CA PHE A 314 -16.62 30.83 20.03
C PHE A 314 -15.35 30.86 20.89
N ALA A 315 -15.47 31.54 22.03
CA ALA A 315 -14.59 31.37 23.17
C ALA A 315 -15.48 31.22 24.40
N SER A 316 -15.73 29.99 24.81
CA SER A 316 -15.99 29.67 26.21
C SER A 316 -15.62 28.21 26.43
N ALA A 317 -14.44 28.02 27.02
CA ALA A 317 -14.13 26.84 27.80
C ALA A 317 -15.24 26.69 28.86
N LEU A 318 -15.78 25.48 29.01
CA LEU A 318 -16.56 25.13 30.19
C LEU A 318 -15.67 24.41 31.21
N PRO A 319 -15.77 24.75 32.52
CA PRO A 319 -15.03 24.09 33.59
C PRO A 319 -15.66 22.74 33.95
N CYS A 320 -14.86 21.91 34.64
CA CYS A 320 -15.29 20.69 35.30
C CYS A 320 -16.56 20.90 36.16
N GLY A 321 -17.55 20.01 35.99
CA GLY A 321 -18.65 19.81 36.91
C GLY A 321 -20.00 20.36 36.45
N ALA A 322 -20.70 19.62 35.58
CA ALA A 322 -22.15 19.72 35.42
C ALA A 322 -22.72 18.40 34.89
N ASP A 323 -23.89 18.02 35.39
CA ASP A 323 -24.63 16.79 35.13
C ASP A 323 -24.84 16.50 33.63
N ILE A 324 -24.51 15.27 33.21
CA ILE A 324 -24.60 14.76 31.82
C ILE A 324 -26.04 14.33 31.44
N ARG A 325 -27.07 14.70 32.22
CA ARG A 325 -28.43 14.17 31.99
C ARG A 325 -29.24 14.84 30.87
N GLU A 326 -28.79 15.94 30.27
CA GLU A 326 -29.61 16.67 29.27
C GLU A 326 -28.93 17.00 27.93
N ALA A 327 -27.68 16.57 27.71
CA ALA A 327 -27.06 16.72 26.40
C ALA A 327 -27.45 15.54 25.50
N GLY A 328 -28.49 15.71 24.68
CA GLY A 328 -28.86 14.77 23.63
C GLY A 328 -27.68 14.55 22.68
N VAL A 329 -26.97 13.43 22.83
CA VAL A 329 -25.85 13.05 21.97
C VAL A 329 -26.41 12.60 20.64
N ALA A 330 -26.47 13.50 19.66
CA ALA A 330 -26.71 13.14 18.27
C ALA A 330 -25.45 12.42 17.74
N VAL A 331 -25.53 11.09 17.60
CA VAL A 331 -24.48 10.31 16.95
C VAL A 331 -24.76 10.35 15.44
N GLU A 332 -23.87 10.95 14.67
CA GLU A 332 -23.92 10.83 13.21
C GLU A 332 -23.51 9.40 12.83
N VAL A 333 -24.48 8.56 12.48
CA VAL A 333 -24.27 7.16 12.08
C VAL A 333 -24.16 7.09 10.56
N PRO A 334 -23.10 6.48 9.99
CA PRO A 334 -22.97 6.31 8.55
C PRO A 334 -24.03 5.34 7.97
N PRO A 335 -24.38 5.45 6.67
CA PRO A 335 -25.44 4.67 6.06
C PRO A 335 -25.21 3.16 6.10
N VAL A 336 -26.33 2.41 6.18
CA VAL A 336 -26.37 0.93 6.15
C VAL A 336 -25.77 0.41 4.84
N ILE A 337 -24.91 -0.60 4.93
CA ILE A 337 -24.28 -1.21 3.75
C ILE A 337 -25.10 -2.42 3.32
N GLU A 338 -25.52 -2.44 2.05
CA GLU A 338 -26.30 -3.52 1.47
C GLU A 338 -25.57 -4.89 1.51
N PRO A 339 -26.32 -5.99 1.67
CA PRO A 339 -25.75 -7.32 1.80
C PRO A 339 -25.07 -7.80 0.51
N ILE A 340 -23.86 -8.33 0.66
CA ILE A 340 -23.22 -9.15 -0.39
C ILE A 340 -23.88 -10.54 -0.32
N ASN A 341 -24.49 -10.98 -1.42
CA ASN A 341 -25.17 -12.27 -1.49
C ASN A 341 -24.12 -13.41 -1.55
N ILE A 342 -24.01 -14.21 -0.48
CA ILE A 342 -23.05 -15.31 -0.35
C ILE A 342 -23.81 -16.55 0.18
N PRO A 343 -23.57 -17.77 -0.33
CA PRO A 343 -24.36 -18.94 0.01
C PRO A 343 -24.35 -19.25 1.51
N ARG A 344 -25.53 -19.61 2.04
CA ARG A 344 -25.70 -20.11 3.41
C ARG A 344 -25.18 -21.54 3.48
N THR A 345 -24.21 -21.80 4.36
CA THR A 345 -23.91 -23.15 4.82
C THR A 345 -24.16 -23.21 6.32
N GLU A 346 -24.87 -24.27 6.71
CA GLU A 346 -25.48 -24.52 8.01
C GLU A 346 -24.45 -24.83 9.12
N ASP A 347 -24.86 -24.50 10.34
CA ASP A 347 -24.36 -24.83 11.68
C ASP A 347 -22.88 -24.61 12.05
N TRP A 348 -22.70 -23.51 12.78
CA TRP A 348 -21.45 -22.95 13.28
C TRP A 348 -21.38 -23.20 14.79
N LEU A 349 -21.01 -24.42 15.19
CA LEU A 349 -20.86 -24.78 16.61
C LEU A 349 -19.44 -25.28 16.88
N PHE A 350 -18.85 -24.82 17.98
CA PHE A 350 -17.64 -25.42 18.52
C PHE A 350 -17.99 -26.88 18.87
N PRO A 351 -17.29 -27.89 18.32
CA PRO A 351 -17.54 -29.26 18.74
C PRO A 351 -17.21 -29.36 20.24
N ALA A 352 -18.21 -29.73 21.04
CA ALA A 352 -18.04 -29.94 22.47
C ALA A 352 -17.01 -31.06 22.70
N ALA A 353 -15.80 -30.69 23.11
CA ALA A 353 -14.81 -31.66 23.58
C ALA A 353 -15.28 -32.20 24.93
N LYS A 354 -15.28 -33.54 25.11
CA LYS A 354 -15.84 -34.22 26.29
C LYS A 354 -15.30 -33.75 27.65
N ASP A 355 -14.10 -33.14 27.68
CA ASP A 355 -13.38 -32.83 28.94
C ASP A 355 -12.95 -31.36 29.09
N THR A 356 -13.43 -30.45 28.22
CA THR A 356 -13.18 -29.00 28.38
C THR A 356 -14.48 -28.33 28.81
N PRO A 357 -14.51 -27.43 29.81
CA PRO A 357 -15.72 -26.66 30.08
C PRO A 357 -16.17 -26.03 28.74
N PRO A 358 -17.46 -26.13 28.38
CA PRO A 358 -17.95 -25.60 27.12
C PRO A 358 -17.47 -24.17 26.95
N PHE A 359 -17.05 -23.79 25.73
CA PHE A 359 -16.53 -22.45 25.45
C PHE A 359 -17.49 -21.35 25.96
N GLU A 360 -18.80 -21.64 26.01
CA GLU A 360 -19.86 -20.82 26.57
C GLU A 360 -19.67 -20.58 28.07
N ARG A 361 -19.42 -21.62 28.86
CA ARG A 361 -19.16 -21.50 30.30
C ARG A 361 -17.93 -20.64 30.56
N ARG A 362 -16.92 -20.78 29.70
CA ARG A 362 -15.69 -20.00 29.79
C ARG A 362 -15.95 -18.53 29.45
N ALA A 363 -16.64 -18.25 28.34
CA ALA A 363 -16.99 -16.89 27.94
C ALA A 363 -17.76 -16.15 29.05
N GLN A 364 -18.62 -16.84 29.78
CA GLN A 364 -19.36 -16.28 30.92
C GLN A 364 -18.47 -15.88 32.11
N LEU A 365 -17.32 -16.54 32.28
CA LEU A 365 -16.39 -16.33 33.40
C LEU A 365 -15.33 -15.26 33.08
N GLU A 366 -14.83 -15.28 31.84
CA GLU A 366 -13.68 -14.48 31.40
C GLU A 366 -14.08 -13.09 30.86
N VAL A 367 -15.31 -12.91 30.39
CA VAL A 367 -15.82 -11.58 30.00
C VAL A 367 -16.17 -10.80 31.28
N PRO A 368 -15.67 -9.55 31.46
CA PRO A 368 -16.01 -8.75 32.62
C PRO A 368 -17.52 -8.59 32.77
N PRO A 369 -18.07 -8.67 34.00
CA PRO A 369 -19.49 -8.54 34.24
C PRO A 369 -20.09 -7.30 33.58
N CYS A 370 -19.42 -6.14 33.64
CA CYS A 370 -19.91 -4.93 32.99
C CYS A 370 -20.10 -5.06 31.46
N VAL A 371 -19.20 -5.76 30.75
CA VAL A 371 -19.29 -5.98 29.30
C VAL A 371 -20.32 -7.05 28.98
N ARG A 372 -20.36 -8.12 29.77
CA ARG A 372 -21.34 -9.20 29.62
C ARG A 372 -22.77 -8.67 29.78
N ASP A 373 -23.03 -7.87 30.80
CA ASP A 373 -24.36 -7.32 31.05
C ASP A 373 -24.81 -6.45 29.87
N VAL A 374 -23.92 -5.67 29.24
CA VAL A 374 -24.24 -4.88 28.04
C VAL A 374 -24.64 -5.76 26.85
N LEU A 375 -23.97 -6.90 26.63
CA LEU A 375 -24.37 -7.84 25.59
C LEU A 375 -25.75 -8.44 25.88
N LEU A 376 -26.02 -8.79 27.14
CA LEU A 376 -27.29 -9.38 27.58
C LEU A 376 -28.46 -8.39 27.54
N ASP A 377 -28.20 -7.10 27.81
CA ASP A 377 -29.21 -6.03 27.76
C ASP A 377 -29.61 -5.67 26.31
N HIS A 378 -28.79 -6.06 25.34
CA HIS A 378 -28.97 -5.73 23.93
C HIS A 378 -28.89 -6.98 23.02
N PRO A 379 -29.77 -7.99 23.24
CA PRO A 379 -29.72 -9.25 22.52
C PRO A 379 -29.95 -9.06 21.03
N GLY A 380 -29.10 -9.68 20.20
CA GLY A 380 -29.10 -9.55 18.74
C GLY A 380 -28.64 -8.19 18.22
N ARG A 381 -28.40 -7.20 19.09
CA ARG A 381 -28.03 -5.83 18.72
C ARG A 381 -26.55 -5.51 18.88
N LEU A 382 -25.88 -6.23 19.77
CA LEU A 382 -24.45 -6.09 20.02
C LEU A 382 -23.76 -7.44 19.98
N ILE A 383 -22.54 -7.44 19.45
CA ILE A 383 -21.62 -8.56 19.60
C ILE A 383 -20.28 -8.06 20.13
N LEU A 384 -19.60 -8.90 20.91
CA LEU A 384 -18.20 -8.70 21.26
C LEU A 384 -17.34 -9.50 20.29
N ALA A 385 -16.42 -8.85 19.58
CA ALA A 385 -15.62 -9.50 18.55
C ALA A 385 -14.13 -9.14 18.67
N GLY A 386 -13.30 -9.76 17.83
CA GLY A 386 -11.87 -9.45 17.76
C GLY A 386 -11.07 -10.13 18.88
N SER A 387 -10.08 -9.43 19.44
CA SER A 387 -9.19 -10.02 20.45
C SER A 387 -9.87 -10.32 21.78
N ALA A 388 -10.90 -9.57 22.15
CA ALA A 388 -11.64 -9.78 23.39
C ALA A 388 -12.47 -11.07 23.35
N ALA A 389 -13.17 -11.31 22.23
CA ALA A 389 -13.87 -12.57 22.00
C ALA A 389 -12.88 -13.75 22.05
N LEU A 390 -11.72 -13.61 21.40
CA LEU A 390 -10.70 -14.65 21.48
C LEU A 390 -10.20 -14.90 22.91
N ALA A 391 -9.92 -13.83 23.67
CA ALA A 391 -9.44 -13.93 25.04
C ALA A 391 -10.43 -14.68 25.93
N ALA A 392 -11.72 -14.43 25.75
CA ALA A 392 -12.78 -15.14 26.45
C ALA A 392 -12.83 -16.63 26.10
N LEU A 393 -12.42 -17.00 24.88
CA LEU A 393 -12.44 -18.38 24.37
C LEU A 393 -11.15 -19.18 24.68
N VAL A 394 -10.01 -18.51 24.95
CA VAL A 394 -8.69 -19.16 25.10
C VAL A 394 -8.06 -18.91 26.46
N HIS A 395 -7.38 -19.92 27.02
CA HIS A 395 -6.72 -19.79 28.31
C HIS A 395 -5.45 -18.94 28.30
N GLY A 396 -5.31 -18.13 29.36
CA GLY A 396 -4.11 -17.33 29.62
C GLY A 396 -3.99 -16.05 28.78
N VAL A 397 -5.02 -15.67 28.01
CA VAL A 397 -5.01 -14.44 27.22
C VAL A 397 -5.74 -13.35 28.01
N LYS A 398 -5.00 -12.38 28.56
CA LYS A 398 -5.59 -11.19 29.18
C LYS A 398 -5.92 -10.15 28.11
N CYS A 399 -7.11 -9.57 28.20
CA CYS A 399 -7.59 -8.51 27.31
C CYS A 399 -8.10 -7.38 28.17
N ASN A 400 -7.70 -6.15 27.84
CA ASN A 400 -8.17 -4.95 28.55
C ASN A 400 -8.91 -3.99 27.60
N ASP A 401 -8.99 -4.37 26.31
CA ASP A 401 -9.64 -3.69 25.21
C ASP A 401 -10.82 -4.54 24.71
N TYR A 402 -12.05 -4.04 24.85
CA TYR A 402 -13.28 -4.74 24.46
C TYR A 402 -14.00 -4.01 23.34
N ASP A 403 -13.95 -4.57 22.13
CA ASP A 403 -14.61 -4.00 20.95
C ASP A 403 -16.01 -4.60 20.77
N LEU A 404 -17.03 -3.79 21.06
CA LEU A 404 -18.43 -4.09 20.78
C LEU A 404 -18.80 -3.59 19.38
N PHE A 405 -19.50 -4.40 18.61
CA PHE A 405 -19.95 -4.07 17.26
C PHE A 405 -21.46 -4.01 17.20
N MET A 406 -21.97 -2.97 16.53
CA MET A 406 -23.38 -2.75 16.35
C MET A 406 -23.95 -3.68 15.26
N VAL A 407 -24.94 -4.46 15.62
CA VAL A 407 -25.73 -5.29 14.69
C VAL A 407 -27.16 -4.75 14.71
N ALA A 408 -27.52 -3.88 13.77
CA ALA A 408 -28.82 -3.23 13.78
C ALA A 408 -29.35 -3.08 12.36
N ASP A 409 -30.67 -3.19 12.23
CA ASP A 409 -31.38 -3.02 10.96
C ASP A 409 -31.71 -1.55 10.67
N SER A 410 -31.60 -0.67 11.68
CA SER A 410 -31.94 0.75 11.58
C SER A 410 -30.93 1.65 12.33
N VAL A 411 -30.88 2.92 11.93
CA VAL A 411 -30.06 3.95 12.60
C VAL A 411 -30.67 4.32 13.95
N GLU A 412 -32.00 4.28 14.06
CA GLU A 412 -32.76 4.56 15.27
C GLU A 412 -32.43 3.54 16.37
N ASP A 413 -32.40 2.24 16.03
CA ASP A 413 -32.01 1.19 16.98
C ASP A 413 -30.56 1.36 17.44
N ALA A 414 -29.68 1.72 16.51
CA ALA A 414 -28.28 1.95 16.81
C ALA A 414 -28.08 3.14 17.76
N ASN A 415 -28.82 4.23 17.54
CA ASN A 415 -28.82 5.41 18.42
C ASN A 415 -29.39 5.07 19.80
N ALA A 416 -30.43 4.25 19.88
CA ALA A 416 -30.99 3.79 21.15
C ALA A 416 -29.98 2.96 21.97
N VAL A 417 -29.23 2.06 21.30
CA VAL A 417 -28.15 1.28 21.95
C VAL A 417 -27.03 2.21 22.42
N ALA A 418 -26.54 3.11 21.56
CA ALA A 418 -25.49 4.06 21.94
C ALA A 418 -25.90 4.95 23.13
N ALA A 419 -27.13 5.46 23.14
CA ALA A 419 -27.67 6.26 24.24
C ALA A 419 -27.76 5.47 25.54
N SER A 420 -28.18 4.19 25.47
CA SER A 420 -28.21 3.27 26.61
C SER A 420 -26.81 3.09 27.24
N LEU A 421 -25.77 2.91 26.43
CA LEU A 421 -24.38 2.79 26.92
C LEU A 421 -23.89 4.10 27.56
N CYS A 422 -24.19 5.26 26.95
CA CYS A 422 -23.81 6.57 27.50
C CYS A 422 -24.49 6.87 28.84
N ALA A 423 -25.71 6.38 29.05
CA ALA A 423 -26.45 6.55 30.30
C ALA A 423 -26.05 5.54 31.39
N ARG A 424 -25.22 4.54 31.07
CA ARG A 424 -24.93 3.42 31.97
C ARG A 424 -24.04 3.86 33.15
N PRO A 425 -24.43 3.58 34.41
CA PRO A 425 -23.60 3.91 35.57
C PRO A 425 -22.21 3.24 35.50
N GLY A 426 -21.16 4.01 35.83
CA GLY A 426 -19.77 3.54 35.82
C GLY A 426 -19.12 3.50 34.43
N TRP A 427 -19.85 3.82 33.36
CA TRP A 427 -19.32 3.97 32.01
C TRP A 427 -19.09 5.44 31.72
N ARG A 428 -17.82 5.83 31.55
CA ARG A 428 -17.47 7.21 31.21
C ARG A 428 -17.03 7.28 29.76
N LEU A 429 -17.77 8.03 28.94
CA LEU A 429 -17.36 8.32 27.57
C LEU A 429 -16.02 9.08 27.60
N ALA A 430 -14.98 8.46 27.06
CA ALA A 430 -13.61 8.99 27.05
C ALA A 430 -13.28 9.63 25.70
N HIS A 431 -13.83 9.10 24.60
CA HIS A 431 -13.62 9.64 23.27
C HIS A 431 -14.81 9.28 22.35
N GLN A 432 -15.13 10.19 21.42
CA GLN A 432 -16.12 9.97 20.38
C GLN A 432 -15.51 10.34 19.03
N SER A 433 -15.72 9.48 18.04
CA SER A 433 -15.33 9.67 16.65
C SER A 433 -16.50 9.29 15.74
N GLY A 434 -16.41 9.63 14.45
CA GLY A 434 -17.43 9.24 13.47
C GLY A 434 -17.57 7.72 13.24
N VAL A 435 -16.70 6.89 13.82
CA VAL A 435 -16.70 5.42 13.64
C VAL A 435 -16.78 4.63 14.94
N ALA A 436 -16.66 5.29 16.10
CA ALA A 436 -16.66 4.63 17.39
C ALA A 436 -16.90 5.58 18.57
N LEU A 437 -17.51 5.03 19.63
CA LEU A 437 -17.57 5.60 20.97
C LEU A 437 -16.67 4.78 21.90
N SER A 438 -15.72 5.42 22.58
CA SER A 438 -14.79 4.77 23.50
C SER A 438 -15.11 5.15 24.93
N PHE A 439 -15.31 4.14 25.77
CA PHE A 439 -15.64 4.25 27.18
C PHE A 439 -14.50 3.73 28.05
N VAL A 440 -14.35 4.38 29.19
CA VAL A 440 -13.60 3.86 30.33
C VAL A 440 -14.61 3.37 31.36
N VAL A 441 -14.51 2.11 31.73
CA VAL A 441 -15.48 1.45 32.61
C VAL A 441 -14.77 1.01 33.89
N GLN A 442 -15.28 1.45 35.04
CA GLN A 442 -14.83 0.95 36.34
C GLN A 442 -15.80 -0.12 36.82
N ASP A 443 -15.33 -1.37 36.92
CA ASP A 443 -16.16 -2.45 37.44
C ASP A 443 -15.83 -2.72 38.91
N SER A 444 -16.72 -2.29 39.81
CA SER A 444 -16.60 -2.56 41.23
C SER A 444 -16.81 -4.04 41.57
N ARG A 445 -17.54 -4.80 40.74
CA ARG A 445 -17.90 -6.21 40.99
C ARG A 445 -16.77 -7.18 40.68
N ALA A 446 -15.79 -6.78 39.88
CA ALA A 446 -14.60 -7.61 39.61
C ALA A 446 -13.82 -7.91 40.91
N ARG A 447 -13.96 -7.05 41.92
CA ARG A 447 -13.20 -7.08 43.18
C ARG A 447 -13.58 -8.22 44.13
N ASP A 448 -14.86 -8.60 44.16
CA ASP A 448 -15.37 -9.60 45.11
C ASP A 448 -14.85 -11.02 44.82
N ARG A 449 -14.20 -11.24 43.66
CA ARG A 449 -13.65 -12.55 43.26
C ARG A 449 -12.25 -12.84 43.81
N GLU A 450 -11.45 -11.84 44.14
CA GLU A 450 -10.01 -12.05 44.46
C GLU A 450 -9.62 -11.71 45.92
N GLY A 451 -10.54 -11.25 46.77
CA GLY A 451 -10.36 -11.28 48.23
C GLY A 451 -9.26 -10.39 48.83
N GLU A 452 -8.62 -9.50 48.07
CA GLU A 452 -7.49 -8.68 48.57
C GLU A 452 -7.65 -7.17 48.34
N GLY A 453 -7.67 -6.41 49.44
CA GLY A 453 -7.12 -5.05 49.53
C GLY A 453 -8.01 -3.85 49.17
N GLU A 454 -7.94 -2.80 50.00
CA GLU A 454 -8.43 -1.42 49.76
C GLU A 454 -7.68 -0.75 48.59
N GLY A 455 -8.11 -1.01 47.36
CA GLY A 455 -7.55 -0.42 46.13
C GLY A 455 -8.59 -0.39 45.02
N GLY A 456 -8.60 0.68 44.21
CA GLY A 456 -9.64 0.99 43.22
C GLY A 456 -9.97 -0.15 42.24
N GLY A 457 -11.24 -0.22 41.81
CA GLY A 457 -11.74 -1.28 40.93
C GLY A 457 -10.98 -1.37 39.59
N GLU A 458 -11.09 -2.53 38.93
CA GLU A 458 -10.47 -2.71 37.61
C GLU A 458 -11.09 -1.76 36.59
N GLU A 459 -10.21 -1.16 35.78
CA GLU A 459 -10.59 -0.23 34.72
C GLU A 459 -10.44 -0.91 33.36
N TYR A 460 -11.54 -0.97 32.60
CA TYR A 460 -11.58 -1.55 31.26
C TYR A 460 -11.77 -0.46 30.21
N ALA A 461 -11.13 -0.62 29.06
CA ALA A 461 -11.42 0.16 27.87
C ALA A 461 -12.43 -0.60 27.01
N VAL A 462 -13.60 0.00 26.79
CA VAL A 462 -14.65 -0.58 25.95
C VAL A 462 -14.92 0.35 24.77
N GLN A 463 -14.97 -0.17 23.56
CA GLN A 463 -15.24 0.61 22.36
C GLN A 463 -16.48 0.07 21.66
N LEU A 464 -17.48 0.92 21.46
CA LEU A 464 -18.63 0.64 20.60
C LEU A 464 -18.30 1.12 19.19
N ILE A 465 -18.14 0.19 18.26
CA ILE A 465 -17.99 0.46 16.83
C ILE A 465 -19.36 0.79 16.25
N THR A 466 -19.54 2.04 15.82
CA THR A 466 -20.86 2.59 15.43
C THR A 466 -21.26 2.25 13.99
N ARG A 467 -20.37 1.59 13.24
CA ARG A 467 -20.70 1.07 11.91
C ARG A 467 -21.80 0.01 12.02
N LEU A 468 -22.85 0.17 11.21
CA LEU A 468 -23.98 -0.75 11.19
C LEU A 468 -23.68 -2.01 10.38
N TYR A 469 -23.99 -3.14 10.98
CA TYR A 469 -23.99 -4.44 10.33
C TYR A 469 -25.38 -5.06 10.47
N ASN A 470 -25.93 -5.58 9.38
CA ASN A 470 -27.21 -6.29 9.39
C ASN A 470 -27.10 -7.73 9.93
N LYS A 471 -25.88 -8.28 10.03
CA LYS A 471 -25.64 -9.63 10.57
C LYS A 471 -24.34 -9.70 11.35
N PRO A 472 -24.28 -10.46 12.47
CA PRO A 472 -23.06 -10.65 13.23
C PRO A 472 -21.87 -11.17 12.40
N ASP A 473 -22.13 -12.14 11.52
CA ASP A 473 -21.09 -12.76 10.68
C ASP A 473 -20.41 -11.76 9.73
N HIS A 474 -21.12 -10.69 9.34
CA HIS A 474 -20.54 -9.66 8.49
C HIS A 474 -19.45 -8.86 9.20
N VAL A 475 -19.49 -8.77 10.54
CA VAL A 475 -18.43 -8.14 11.34
C VAL A 475 -17.16 -8.96 11.24
N VAL A 476 -17.22 -10.23 11.66
CA VAL A 476 -16.02 -11.07 11.80
C VAL A 476 -15.37 -11.41 10.46
N ARG A 477 -16.14 -11.47 9.36
CA ARG A 477 -15.60 -11.65 8.00
C ARG A 477 -14.76 -10.46 7.50
N LYS A 478 -14.83 -9.30 8.16
CA LYS A 478 -13.97 -8.14 7.85
C LYS A 478 -12.64 -8.17 8.57
N PHE A 479 -12.44 -9.10 9.50
CA PHE A 479 -11.13 -9.28 10.11
C PHE A 479 -10.16 -9.95 9.13
N ASP A 480 -8.90 -9.58 9.25
CA ASP A 480 -7.76 -10.04 8.46
C ASP A 480 -6.92 -11.09 9.20
N VAL A 481 -7.32 -11.42 10.43
CA VAL A 481 -6.68 -12.41 11.30
C VAL A 481 -7.68 -13.51 11.58
N GLN A 482 -7.41 -14.72 11.08
CA GLN A 482 -8.31 -15.87 11.20
C GLN A 482 -8.70 -16.16 12.66
N ALA A 483 -7.75 -16.12 13.59
CA ALA A 483 -8.00 -16.34 15.01
C ALA A 483 -8.87 -15.24 15.68
N ALA A 484 -9.11 -14.12 15.01
CA ALA A 484 -10.02 -13.07 15.47
C ALA A 484 -11.45 -13.25 14.95
N MET A 485 -11.68 -14.19 14.03
CA MET A 485 -12.98 -14.39 13.35
C MET A 485 -13.97 -15.18 14.21
N ALA A 486 -14.12 -14.75 15.46
CA ALA A 486 -15.06 -15.24 16.43
C ALA A 486 -15.73 -14.06 17.13
N TYR A 487 -16.94 -14.29 17.64
CA TYR A 487 -17.69 -13.31 18.40
C TYR A 487 -18.50 -13.98 19.51
N LEU A 488 -18.87 -13.17 20.50
CA LEU A 488 -19.79 -13.51 21.57
C LEU A 488 -21.05 -12.64 21.44
N GLU A 489 -22.20 -13.24 21.66
CA GLU A 489 -23.50 -12.58 21.66
C GLU A 489 -24.35 -13.11 22.83
N ALA A 490 -25.44 -12.43 23.16
CA ALA A 490 -26.45 -13.00 24.05
C ALA A 490 -27.06 -14.26 23.42
N ASP A 491 -27.21 -15.32 24.20
CA ASP A 491 -27.86 -16.54 23.74
C ASP A 491 -29.39 -16.35 23.72
N PRO A 492 -30.06 -16.35 22.54
CA PRO A 492 -31.51 -16.23 22.44
C PRO A 492 -32.23 -17.44 23.07
N ASP A 493 -31.55 -18.59 23.16
CA ASP A 493 -32.15 -19.84 23.62
C ASP A 493 -31.99 -20.00 25.15
N THR A 494 -31.01 -19.31 25.74
CA THR A 494 -30.70 -19.39 27.18
C THR A 494 -30.54 -17.98 27.79
N PRO A 495 -31.62 -17.40 28.37
CA PRO A 495 -31.57 -16.07 28.97
C PRO A 495 -30.46 -15.93 30.01
N GLY A 496 -29.70 -14.84 29.92
CA GLY A 496 -28.57 -14.56 30.81
C GLY A 496 -27.26 -15.28 30.45
N ALA A 497 -27.26 -16.11 29.41
CA ALA A 497 -26.05 -16.74 28.89
C ALA A 497 -25.49 -16.00 27.68
N LEU A 498 -24.17 -16.10 27.49
CA LEU A 498 -23.52 -15.73 26.24
C LEU A 498 -23.29 -16.98 25.40
N ARG A 499 -23.49 -16.84 24.09
CA ARG A 499 -23.17 -17.84 23.08
C ARG A 499 -21.93 -17.41 22.30
N ALA A 500 -21.05 -18.37 22.02
CA ALA A 500 -19.87 -18.15 21.19
C ALA A 500 -20.08 -18.67 19.78
N ARG A 501 -19.68 -17.88 18.78
CA ARG A 501 -19.69 -18.28 17.37
C ARG A 501 -18.34 -17.98 16.74
N ALA A 502 -17.90 -18.83 15.82
CA ALA A 502 -16.62 -18.67 15.13
C ALA A 502 -16.68 -19.22 13.72
N LEU A 503 -15.93 -18.61 12.80
CA LEU A 503 -15.79 -19.15 11.46
C LEU A 503 -14.91 -20.43 11.45
N PRO A 504 -15.09 -21.40 10.53
CA PRO A 504 -14.26 -22.60 10.44
C PRO A 504 -12.76 -22.30 10.42
N CYS A 505 -12.36 -21.25 9.70
CA CYS A 505 -10.95 -20.82 9.67
C CYS A 505 -10.43 -20.35 11.03
N CYS A 506 -11.28 -19.76 11.89
CA CYS A 506 -10.92 -19.43 13.26
C CYS A 506 -10.71 -20.71 14.08
N LEU A 507 -11.62 -21.69 13.97
CA LEU A 507 -11.49 -22.97 14.66
C LEU A 507 -10.19 -23.70 14.25
N THR A 508 -9.90 -23.74 12.95
CA THR A 508 -8.64 -24.29 12.43
C THR A 508 -7.44 -23.54 12.99
N ALA A 509 -7.48 -22.20 13.02
CA ALA A 509 -6.38 -21.40 13.53
C ALA A 509 -6.13 -21.62 15.03
N LEU A 510 -7.20 -21.77 15.83
CA LEU A 510 -7.13 -22.07 17.25
C LEU A 510 -6.56 -23.47 17.50
N ALA A 511 -7.07 -24.47 16.80
CA ALA A 511 -6.64 -25.87 16.95
C ALA A 511 -5.17 -26.06 16.57
N THR A 512 -4.73 -25.41 15.49
CA THR A 512 -3.36 -25.54 14.98
C THR A 512 -2.39 -24.53 15.57
N ARG A 513 -2.88 -23.60 16.42
CA ARG A 513 -2.14 -22.42 16.87
C ARG A 513 -1.44 -21.70 15.71
N THR A 514 -2.05 -21.68 14.52
CA THR A 514 -1.44 -21.15 13.30
C THR A 514 -2.39 -20.15 12.65
N ILE A 515 -1.88 -18.99 12.25
CA ILE A 515 -2.65 -17.97 11.54
C ILE A 515 -2.06 -17.83 10.15
N VAL A 516 -2.87 -18.12 9.13
CA VAL A 516 -2.51 -17.86 7.74
C VAL A 516 -2.95 -16.45 7.40
N LEU A 517 -1.99 -15.60 7.05
CA LEU A 517 -2.26 -14.22 6.74
C LEU A 517 -2.68 -14.04 5.27
N ASP A 518 -3.79 -13.33 5.02
CA ASP A 518 -4.25 -12.98 3.67
C ASP A 518 -3.66 -11.64 3.21
N ILE A 519 -2.59 -11.67 2.41
CA ILE A 519 -1.86 -10.49 1.92
C ILE A 519 -2.76 -9.46 1.21
N GLY A 520 -3.91 -9.89 0.68
CA GLY A 520 -4.89 -9.01 0.05
C GLY A 520 -5.61 -8.07 1.02
N ALA A 521 -5.76 -8.49 2.28
CA ALA A 521 -6.59 -7.83 3.29
C ALA A 521 -5.81 -6.96 4.30
N TRP A 522 -4.50 -6.75 4.09
CA TRP A 522 -3.64 -6.14 5.11
C TRP A 522 -3.62 -4.60 5.11
N GLY A 523 -3.65 -4.03 6.32
CA GLY A 523 -3.39 -2.63 6.64
C GLY A 523 -2.33 -2.47 7.74
N ARG A 524 -2.05 -1.23 8.16
CA ARG A 524 -1.07 -0.96 9.24
C ARG A 524 -1.46 -1.60 10.57
N ALA A 525 -2.77 -1.60 10.89
CA ALA A 525 -3.30 -2.20 12.10
C ALA A 525 -3.12 -3.73 12.13
N SER A 526 -3.07 -4.38 10.97
CA SER A 526 -2.87 -5.82 10.82
C SER A 526 -1.55 -6.27 11.44
N VAL A 527 -0.46 -5.55 11.19
CA VAL A 527 0.87 -5.88 11.73
C VAL A 527 0.86 -5.88 13.25
N VAL A 528 0.27 -4.86 13.85
CA VAL A 528 0.15 -4.75 15.33
C VAL A 528 -0.65 -5.92 15.87
N ARG A 529 -1.77 -6.27 15.22
CA ARG A 529 -2.53 -7.47 15.56
C ARG A 529 -1.65 -8.72 15.46
N TRP A 530 -0.97 -8.98 14.35
CA TRP A 530 -0.15 -10.20 14.22
C TRP A 530 0.90 -10.33 15.31
N LEU A 531 1.53 -9.24 15.72
CA LEU A 531 2.46 -9.24 16.85
C LEU A 531 1.74 -9.58 18.17
N LYS A 532 0.54 -9.03 18.41
CA LYS A 532 -0.33 -9.40 19.54
C LYS A 532 -0.59 -10.92 19.53
N TYR A 533 -1.06 -11.47 18.41
CA TYR A 533 -1.35 -12.91 18.30
C TYR A 533 -0.10 -13.80 18.40
N ALA A 534 1.03 -13.39 17.81
CA ALA A 534 2.30 -14.09 17.97
C ALA A 534 2.74 -14.13 19.43
N SER A 535 2.54 -13.04 20.19
CA SER A 535 2.83 -13.00 21.63
C SER A 535 1.92 -13.92 22.46
N HIS A 536 0.76 -14.29 21.93
CA HIS A 536 -0.14 -15.30 22.51
C HIS A 536 0.14 -16.73 22.02
N GLY A 537 1.31 -16.95 21.39
CA GLY A 537 1.79 -18.27 20.99
C GLY A 537 1.25 -18.77 19.65
N PHE A 538 0.67 -17.90 18.82
CA PHE A 538 0.29 -18.28 17.45
C PHE A 538 1.49 -18.23 16.51
N HIS A 539 1.64 -19.27 15.70
CA HIS A 539 2.53 -19.28 14.55
C HIS A 539 1.90 -18.48 13.41
N ILE A 540 2.52 -17.36 13.05
CA ILE A 540 2.05 -16.53 11.95
C ILE A 540 2.68 -17.03 10.65
N TYR A 541 1.86 -17.58 9.76
CA TYR A 541 2.25 -18.02 8.44
C TYR A 541 1.88 -16.96 7.40
N VAL A 542 2.88 -16.55 6.61
CA VAL A 542 2.67 -15.67 5.46
C VAL A 542 2.80 -16.50 4.19
N PRO A 543 1.70 -16.74 3.44
CA PRO A 543 1.75 -17.42 2.16
C PRO A 543 2.75 -16.76 1.21
N CYS A 544 3.38 -17.56 0.35
CA CYS A 544 4.27 -17.08 -0.72
C CYS A 544 5.55 -16.36 -0.24
N ILE A 545 5.89 -16.42 1.06
CA ILE A 545 7.20 -15.97 1.56
C ILE A 545 8.07 -17.19 1.89
N ARG A 546 9.19 -17.35 1.18
CA ARG A 546 10.22 -18.33 1.56
C ARG A 546 10.82 -17.93 2.89
N ARG A 547 10.72 -18.77 3.93
CA ARG A 547 11.31 -18.52 5.26
C ARG A 547 12.79 -18.15 5.20
N SER A 548 13.54 -18.72 4.26
CA SER A 548 14.96 -18.40 4.03
C SER A 548 15.22 -16.93 3.63
N THR A 549 14.19 -16.21 3.16
CA THR A 549 14.29 -14.78 2.85
C THR A 549 14.09 -13.89 4.08
N LEU A 550 13.58 -14.45 5.18
CA LEU A 550 13.50 -13.79 6.48
C LEU A 550 14.84 -13.96 7.19
N ASN A 551 15.79 -13.05 6.96
CA ASN A 551 17.05 -13.06 7.70
C ASN A 551 16.75 -12.71 9.19
N PRO A 552 16.95 -13.63 10.15
CA PRO A 552 16.64 -13.37 11.57
C PRO A 552 17.44 -12.20 12.13
N GLY A 553 18.66 -12.00 11.61
CA GLY A 553 19.51 -10.86 11.95
C GLY A 553 19.00 -9.52 11.40
N ALA A 554 18.19 -9.50 10.35
CA ALA A 554 17.54 -8.28 9.87
C ALA A 554 16.33 -7.90 10.74
N LEU A 555 15.57 -8.90 11.21
CA LEU A 555 14.46 -8.72 12.16
C LEU A 555 14.94 -8.21 13.52
N LEU A 556 16.07 -8.74 14.03
CA LEU A 556 16.65 -8.33 15.32
C LEU A 556 17.38 -6.97 15.27
N ARG A 557 17.84 -6.53 14.08
CA ARG A 557 18.50 -5.22 13.89
C ARG A 557 17.54 -4.07 13.58
N ALA A 558 16.28 -4.36 13.27
CA ALA A 558 15.25 -3.34 13.16
C ALA A 558 15.04 -2.70 14.54
N LYS A 559 15.28 -1.39 14.67
CA LYS A 559 15.11 -0.67 15.94
C LYS A 559 13.66 -0.87 16.45
N PRO A 560 13.44 -1.11 17.76
CA PRO A 560 12.12 -1.41 18.33
C PRO A 560 11.06 -0.30 18.20
N SER A 561 11.42 0.87 17.68
CA SER A 561 10.62 2.09 17.78
C SER A 561 9.75 2.40 16.56
N SER A 562 9.47 1.46 15.64
CA SER A 562 8.45 1.75 14.63
C SER A 562 7.79 0.51 14.03
N VAL A 563 6.45 0.49 14.16
CA VAL A 563 5.52 -0.18 13.25
C VAL A 563 5.90 0.08 11.77
N GLY A 564 6.55 1.22 11.49
CA GLY A 564 7.13 1.58 10.20
C GLY A 564 8.22 0.64 9.68
N ALA A 565 9.08 0.05 10.53
CA ALA A 565 10.12 -0.89 10.07
C ALA A 565 9.50 -2.22 9.63
N LEU A 566 8.55 -2.76 10.39
CA LEU A 566 7.81 -3.96 10.01
C LEU A 566 6.85 -3.71 8.86
N TYR A 567 6.26 -2.51 8.76
CA TYR A 567 5.47 -2.09 7.59
C TYR A 567 6.33 -1.95 6.33
N ASN A 568 7.55 -1.42 6.43
CA ASN A 568 8.49 -1.35 5.32
C ASN A 568 9.00 -2.73 4.91
N ILE A 569 9.21 -3.63 5.87
CA ILE A 569 9.53 -5.04 5.62
C ILE A 569 8.33 -5.73 4.94
N ALA A 570 7.10 -5.55 5.44
CA ALA A 570 5.88 -6.08 4.82
C ALA A 570 5.62 -5.49 3.42
N ARG A 571 5.95 -4.22 3.20
CA ARG A 571 5.90 -3.54 1.89
C ARG A 571 6.96 -4.10 0.93
N LEU A 572 8.18 -4.36 1.41
CA LEU A 572 9.23 -5.06 0.65
C LEU A 572 8.84 -6.51 0.35
N MET A 573 8.12 -7.17 1.25
CA MET A 573 7.62 -8.53 1.09
C MET A 573 6.48 -8.63 0.08
N ARG A 574 5.53 -7.68 0.10
CA ARG A 574 4.43 -7.60 -0.88
C ARG A 574 4.94 -7.34 -2.30
N ARG A 575 6.01 -6.53 -2.42
CA ARG A 575 6.70 -6.33 -3.70
C ARG A 575 7.35 -7.61 -4.24
N ARG A 576 7.84 -8.51 -3.37
CA ARG A 576 8.49 -9.78 -3.76
C ARG A 576 7.54 -10.97 -3.88
N SER A 577 6.38 -10.98 -3.23
CA SER A 577 5.38 -12.06 -3.38
C SER A 577 4.67 -11.98 -4.74
N ASN A 578 4.59 -10.79 -5.32
CA ASN A 578 4.06 -10.57 -6.67
C ASN A 578 5.02 -11.05 -7.77
N ASP A 579 6.25 -11.49 -7.42
CA ASP A 579 7.28 -11.96 -8.35
C ASP A 579 7.36 -13.51 -8.45
N LEU A 580 6.35 -14.26 -7.96
CA LEU A 580 6.43 -15.74 -7.89
C LEU A 580 5.43 -16.46 -8.80
N PRO A 581 5.87 -17.43 -9.63
CA PRO A 581 5.00 -18.22 -10.50
C PRO A 581 4.21 -19.28 -9.71
N SER A 582 3.12 -19.73 -10.32
CA SER A 582 2.11 -20.66 -9.77
C SER A 582 2.70 -21.94 -9.17
N ALA A 583 2.04 -22.39 -8.10
CA ALA A 583 2.49 -23.43 -7.19
C ALA A 583 2.54 -24.84 -7.82
N ARG A 584 3.63 -25.57 -7.56
CA ARG A 584 3.61 -27.04 -7.44
C ARG A 584 3.94 -27.42 -6.00
N GLN A 585 3.13 -28.35 -5.48
CA GLN A 585 3.17 -28.91 -4.12
C GLN A 585 4.60 -29.26 -3.67
N VAL A 586 5.02 -28.71 -2.53
CA VAL A 586 6.22 -29.16 -1.82
C VAL A 586 5.76 -29.77 -0.49
N ARG A 587 6.10 -31.05 -0.29
CA ARG A 587 5.88 -31.79 0.96
C ARG A 587 6.65 -31.13 2.11
N VAL A 588 5.97 -30.97 3.23
CA VAL A 588 6.43 -30.28 4.43
C VAL A 588 7.33 -31.19 5.25
N HIS A 589 8.57 -30.75 5.53
CA HIS A 589 9.33 -31.20 6.68
C HIS A 589 9.22 -30.14 7.79
N THR A 590 8.70 -30.56 8.95
CA THR A 590 8.48 -29.78 10.16
C THR A 590 9.77 -29.63 10.96
N MET A 591 10.21 -28.40 11.24
CA MET A 591 10.97 -28.06 12.45
C MET A 591 10.49 -26.68 12.95
N GLY A 592 10.09 -26.64 14.23
CA GLY A 592 9.54 -25.46 14.91
C GLY A 592 10.63 -24.51 15.39
N LEU A 593 10.28 -23.22 15.54
CA LEU A 593 11.07 -22.24 16.29
C LEU A 593 10.55 -22.21 17.74
N VAL A 594 11.46 -22.28 18.70
CA VAL A 594 11.16 -22.40 20.14
C VAL A 594 11.05 -21.01 20.78
N ALA A 595 10.16 -20.88 21.79
CA ALA A 595 9.89 -19.64 22.53
C ALA A 595 11.12 -18.93 23.14
N SER A 596 12.28 -19.59 23.21
CA SER A 596 13.55 -19.04 23.70
C SER A 596 14.01 -17.81 22.91
N ASP A 597 13.70 -17.73 21.61
CA ASP A 597 14.20 -16.69 20.71
C ASP A 597 13.53 -15.31 20.92
N TYR A 598 12.38 -15.27 21.61
CA TYR A 598 11.62 -14.03 21.88
C TYR A 598 11.95 -13.38 23.24
N SER A 599 12.64 -14.10 24.13
CA SER A 599 12.92 -13.62 25.49
C SER A 599 13.84 -12.37 25.53
N GLY A 600 14.76 -12.26 24.56
CA GLY A 600 15.65 -11.10 24.42
C GLY A 600 14.92 -9.83 23.99
N LEU A 601 13.96 -9.96 23.07
CA LEU A 601 13.17 -8.84 22.56
C LEU A 601 12.23 -8.26 23.64
N MET A 602 11.63 -9.14 24.46
CA MET A 602 10.73 -8.73 25.56
C MET A 602 11.49 -8.09 26.73
N LYS A 603 12.73 -8.54 27.02
CA LYS A 603 13.62 -7.88 27.98
C LYS A 603 14.01 -6.47 27.49
N ALA A 604 14.26 -6.29 26.19
CA ALA A 604 14.58 -4.98 25.60
C ALA A 604 13.38 -4.01 25.64
N ALA A 605 12.17 -4.50 25.30
CA ALA A 605 10.94 -3.70 25.37
C ALA A 605 10.60 -3.28 26.82
N SER A 606 10.81 -4.18 27.78
CA SER A 606 10.59 -3.88 29.21
C SER A 606 11.59 -2.85 29.75
N LYS A 607 12.86 -2.93 29.33
CA LYS A 607 13.89 -1.91 29.65
C LYS A 607 13.56 -0.56 29.02
N LEU A 608 13.06 -0.54 27.79
CA LEU A 608 12.65 0.69 27.10
C LEU A 608 11.45 1.37 27.79
N LYS A 609 10.45 0.57 28.23
CA LYS A 609 9.31 1.06 29.03
C LYS A 609 9.78 1.68 30.35
N TYR A 610 10.78 1.08 31.00
CA TYR A 610 11.35 1.61 32.25
C TYR A 610 12.15 2.90 32.01
N TRP A 611 12.92 2.95 30.93
CA TRP A 611 13.72 4.13 30.55
C TRP A 611 12.84 5.33 30.16
N LEU A 612 11.75 5.10 29.41
CA LEU A 612 10.75 6.12 29.09
C LEU A 612 10.02 6.63 30.35
N LYS A 613 9.61 5.74 31.26
CA LYS A 613 9.02 6.15 32.55
C LYS A 613 9.99 6.99 33.39
N TRP A 614 11.27 6.63 33.41
CA TRP A 614 12.31 7.39 34.10
C TRP A 614 12.55 8.76 33.45
N LEU A 615 12.60 8.83 32.12
CA LEU A 615 12.80 10.07 31.37
C LEU A 615 11.63 11.03 31.59
N VAL A 616 10.39 10.55 31.52
CA VAL A 616 9.17 11.34 31.81
C VAL A 616 9.19 11.84 33.26
N LYS A 617 9.52 10.99 34.25
CA LYS A 617 9.68 11.43 35.65
C LYS A 617 10.78 12.49 35.81
N ARG A 618 11.87 12.41 35.04
CA ARG A 618 13.00 13.35 35.12
C ARG A 618 12.68 14.71 34.47
N VAL A 619 11.93 14.70 33.37
CA VAL A 619 11.42 15.93 32.72
C VAL A 619 10.41 16.61 33.63
N LEU A 620 9.45 15.86 34.21
CA LEU A 620 8.45 16.42 35.13
C LEU A 620 9.07 16.96 36.43
N ARG A 621 10.14 16.35 36.96
CA ARG A 621 10.90 16.88 38.12
C ARG A 621 11.70 18.14 37.81
N ARG A 622 12.14 18.33 36.56
CA ARG A 622 12.82 19.57 36.13
C ARG A 622 11.83 20.73 35.96
N SER A 623 10.62 20.45 35.47
CA SER A 623 9.56 21.47 35.42
C SER A 623 9.12 21.91 36.82
N SER A 624 9.01 20.99 37.78
CA SER A 624 8.60 21.35 39.16
C SER A 624 9.68 22.03 40.00
N THR A 625 10.95 21.97 39.59
CA THR A 625 12.05 22.74 40.21
C THR A 625 12.20 24.13 39.60
N LEU A 626 11.73 24.35 38.36
CA LEU A 626 11.69 25.68 37.74
C LEU A 626 10.54 26.55 38.29
N ASP A 627 9.42 25.95 38.71
CA ASP A 627 8.31 26.69 39.32
C ASP A 627 8.50 27.04 40.81
N LYS A 628 9.44 26.40 41.50
CA LYS A 628 9.74 26.69 42.93
C LYS A 628 10.79 27.79 43.13
N GLY A 629 11.41 28.29 42.06
CA GLY A 629 12.40 29.36 42.11
C GLY A 629 11.84 30.78 41.97
N ARG A 630 10.51 30.96 41.86
CA ARG A 630 9.90 32.25 41.51
C ARG A 630 8.88 32.80 42.50
N ALA A 631 8.94 32.36 43.75
CA ALA A 631 8.12 32.88 44.84
C ALA A 631 8.97 33.22 46.08
N GLN A 632 9.88 34.20 45.94
CA GLN A 632 10.41 34.99 47.05
C GLN A 632 11.23 36.17 46.49
N GLY A 633 10.82 37.40 46.79
CA GLY A 633 11.60 38.61 46.47
C GLY A 633 10.73 39.82 46.16
N ASP A 634 10.45 40.60 47.20
CA ASP A 634 9.85 41.93 47.17
C ASP A 634 10.58 42.94 46.27
N GLY A 635 9.79 43.89 45.75
CA GLY A 635 10.11 45.32 45.70
C GLY A 635 11.14 45.81 44.68
N GLY A 636 10.69 46.66 43.73
CA GLY A 636 11.61 47.55 43.00
C GLY A 636 11.10 48.00 41.64
N GLU A 637 10.99 49.31 41.48
CA GLU A 637 10.46 50.05 40.34
C GLU A 637 11.21 49.86 39.02
N GLY A 638 10.48 50.08 37.91
CA GLY A 638 10.96 50.86 36.76
C GLY A 638 11.87 50.17 35.72
N GLY A 639 11.32 49.93 34.52
CA GLY A 639 12.14 49.75 33.32
C GLY A 639 11.51 48.86 32.25
N GLU A 640 10.81 49.47 31.30
CA GLU A 640 10.45 48.83 30.03
C GLU A 640 11.70 48.45 29.23
N LEU A 641 11.96 47.15 29.06
CA LEU A 641 12.82 46.63 28.00
C LEU A 641 12.18 45.37 27.41
N SER A 642 11.55 45.52 26.25
CA SER A 642 11.11 44.40 25.41
C SER A 642 12.31 43.83 24.64
N PRO A 643 12.62 42.52 24.73
CA PRO A 643 13.65 41.92 23.90
C PRO A 643 13.09 41.59 22.50
N ARG A 644 13.59 42.30 21.49
CA ARG A 644 13.53 41.89 20.08
C ARG A 644 14.38 40.64 19.87
N ILE A 645 13.76 39.54 19.48
CA ILE A 645 14.46 38.34 18.98
C ILE A 645 14.57 38.46 17.45
N THR A 646 15.75 38.80 16.96
CA THR A 646 16.13 38.69 15.54
C THR A 646 16.63 37.29 15.23
N TRP A 647 16.00 36.64 14.25
CA TRP A 647 16.45 35.36 13.69
C TRP A 647 17.46 35.61 12.57
N THR A 648 18.69 35.16 12.75
CA THR A 648 19.73 35.23 11.71
C THR A 648 19.80 33.91 10.95
N ARG A 649 19.56 33.97 9.64
CA ARG A 649 19.56 32.85 8.69
C ARG A 649 21.00 32.52 8.30
N VAL A 650 21.49 31.31 8.58
CA VAL A 650 22.81 30.83 8.12
C VAL A 650 22.66 30.08 6.79
N PRO A 651 23.39 30.45 5.72
CA PRO A 651 23.26 29.80 4.42
C PRO A 651 24.17 28.58 4.26
N SER A 652 23.68 27.64 3.46
CA SER A 652 24.32 26.41 2.97
C SER A 652 25.60 26.65 2.16
N ARG A 653 26.64 25.82 2.36
CA ARG A 653 27.57 25.43 1.28
C ARG A 653 28.38 24.17 1.58
N ASN A 654 28.50 23.35 0.53
CA ASN A 654 29.27 22.10 0.39
C ASN A 654 30.79 22.27 0.62
N ARG A 655 31.45 21.20 1.09
CA ARG A 655 32.70 20.66 0.51
C ARG A 655 33.02 19.25 1.05
N CYS A 656 33.54 18.43 0.14
CA CYS A 656 33.93 17.04 0.28
C CYS A 656 35.18 16.84 1.16
N PHE A 657 35.28 15.68 1.83
CA PHE A 657 36.55 14.94 2.01
C PHE A 657 36.26 13.44 2.26
N ASN A 658 36.85 12.58 1.42
CA ASN A 658 37.00 11.14 1.60
C ASN A 658 38.40 10.87 2.19
N ALA A 659 38.52 10.00 3.21
CA ALA A 659 39.64 9.04 3.39
C ALA A 659 39.51 8.19 4.69
N CYS A 660 39.49 6.87 4.49
CA CYS A 660 40.07 5.74 5.27
C CYS A 660 40.07 5.69 6.82
N SER A 661 39.32 4.70 7.35
CA SER A 661 39.58 3.65 8.39
C SER A 661 40.60 3.83 9.54
N PRO A 662 40.59 2.97 10.59
CA PRO A 662 39.51 2.43 11.42
C PRO A 662 39.80 2.67 12.94
N GLY A 663 38.84 3.24 13.69
CA GLY A 663 39.02 3.55 15.11
C GLY A 663 38.27 2.57 16.01
N ILE A 664 39.03 1.72 16.68
CA ILE A 664 38.68 0.85 17.82
C ILE A 664 37.85 1.64 18.85
N LEU A 665 36.68 1.12 19.24
CA LEU A 665 35.92 1.63 20.38
C LEU A 665 35.97 0.56 21.47
N GLU A 666 36.91 0.76 22.39
CA GLU A 666 37.04 0.02 23.64
C GLU A 666 35.75 0.13 24.46
N ILE A 667 35.30 -1.04 24.92
CA ILE A 667 34.25 -1.21 25.91
C ILE A 667 34.89 -0.96 27.27
N LEU A 668 34.67 0.22 27.85
CA LEU A 668 34.87 0.41 29.29
C LEU A 668 33.71 -0.28 30.02
N LYS A 669 34.02 -1.43 30.63
CA LYS A 669 33.20 -2.00 31.71
C LYS A 669 33.44 -1.21 32.99
N PRO A 670 32.40 -0.90 33.77
CA PRO A 670 32.56 -0.39 35.13
C PRO A 670 32.71 -1.57 36.09
N ASP A 671 33.69 -1.53 36.99
CA ASP A 671 33.59 -2.16 38.30
C ASP A 671 34.57 -1.51 39.30
N ALA A 672 34.02 -1.26 40.49
CA ALA A 672 34.65 -1.07 41.80
C ALA A 672 35.21 0.32 42.22
N LEU A 673 34.52 0.85 43.24
CA LEU A 673 34.80 1.97 44.18
C LEU A 673 34.38 3.39 43.76
#